data_AF-A0A8C7ENI9-F1
#
_entry.id   AF-A0A8C7ENI9-F1
#
_cell.length_a   1.000
_cell.length_b   1.000
_cell.length_c   1.000
_cell.angle_alpha   90.00
_cell.angle_beta   90.00
_cell.angle_gamma   90.00
#
_symmetry.space_group_name_H-M   'P 1'
#
loop_
_entity.id
_entity.type
_entity.pdbx_description
1 polymer ?
#
loop_
_entity_poly.entity_id
_entity_poly.type
_entity_poly.pdbx_seq_one_letter_code
_entity_poly.pdbx_strand_id
1 'polypeptide(L)'
;MADRGCPLEAVPLPAEVRESLAELELELSEGDITQKGYEKKRAKLLARYIPLLQGADPSLQAENRVPAPTQTTAAVSKQRKPRPPSSRDERFRSDVHTEAVQAALARYKERKVPMPSRRRSALTHSSVDTSTPPDTSSASEDEGSFRRPTRLTSTPLQSHSNTEPWLDRVVQGSSTSSSASSTSSHPGGRPAATLAGPTAHAHVGVPVSSRVSSKIQQLLNTLKRPKRPPLKEFFVDDLEELLEVQQPDPNQPKPEGSQMVVLKGEPLAVGVPWPPSLLAVLQRWGTTQPKAPCLTALDAAGKAVYTLTYGKLWSRSLKLAYTLLNKLTSKNEPLLKPGDRVALVFPNSDPVMFMVAFYGCLLAELVPVPIEVPLTRKDAGSQQVGFLLGSCGVTLALTTDACQKGLPKAQTGEVATFRGWPPLSWLVIDGKHLTKPPKDWQPQVQDSQAGTAYIEYKTSKEGSTVGVTVTHACLLAHCQALTQACGYSEAETLTNVLDFKRDAGLWHGVLTSVLNRMHVVSVPYALMKVNPLSWIQKVCSYKARAALVKSRDMHWSLLAQRGQRDISLSSLRMLIVADGANPWSISSCDAFLNVFQSRGLRPEVICPCASSPEALTVAIRRPPELGGPPPRRAVLSMNGLSFGVIRVDAEEKLSVLTVQDVGQALPGADVCVVKVEGAPYLCKTDEVGEICVSSGATGTAYYGLLGITKSVFETVPVTAGGAPVSDRPFTRTGLLGFIGPDNLVFVVGKLDGLMVVGIRRHNADDIVATALAVEPMKFVYRGR
;
A
#
# COMPACT_ATOMS: atom_id res chain seq x y z
N MET A 1 43.65 -7.19 16.93
CA MET A 1 43.87 -8.63 17.20
C MET A 1 42.55 -9.23 17.64
N ALA A 2 42.40 -10.56 17.61
CA ALA A 2 41.10 -11.23 17.73
C ALA A 2 41.07 -12.27 18.85
N ASP A 3 39.90 -12.42 19.49
CA ASP A 3 39.24 -13.70 19.75
C ASP A 3 37.75 -13.40 20.05
N ARG A 4 36.80 -13.98 19.32
CA ARG A 4 36.20 -15.33 19.46
C ARG A 4 35.25 -15.48 20.66
N GLY A 5 33.97 -15.29 20.39
CA GLY A 5 32.86 -15.93 21.10
C GLY A 5 31.96 -16.62 20.08
N CYS A 6 31.63 -17.89 20.29
CA CYS A 6 30.84 -18.67 19.31
C CYS A 6 29.34 -18.33 19.37
N PRO A 7 28.62 -18.33 18.23
CA PRO A 7 27.16 -18.42 18.24
C PRO A 7 26.73 -19.83 18.68
N LEU A 8 25.56 -19.93 19.31
CA LEU A 8 24.91 -21.22 19.60
C LEU A 8 24.41 -21.84 18.29
N GLU A 9 24.88 -23.04 17.96
CA GLU A 9 24.35 -23.81 16.83
C GLU A 9 22.92 -24.27 17.12
N ALA A 10 22.03 -24.15 16.13
CA ALA A 10 20.69 -24.70 16.21
C ALA A 10 20.75 -26.22 16.04
N VAL A 11 20.36 -26.97 17.08
CA VAL A 11 20.35 -28.43 17.05
C VAL A 11 19.49 -28.93 15.88
N PRO A 12 20.04 -29.73 14.95
CA PRO A 12 19.30 -30.19 13.78
C PRO A 12 18.22 -31.21 14.18
N LEU A 13 17.06 -31.12 13.53
CA LEU A 13 15.97 -32.09 13.70
C LEU A 13 16.46 -33.51 13.34
N PRO A 14 16.15 -34.55 14.16
CA PRO A 14 16.54 -35.93 13.87
C PRO A 14 16.01 -36.43 12.51
N ALA A 15 16.74 -37.39 11.92
CA ALA A 15 16.52 -37.83 10.54
C ALA A 15 15.09 -38.28 10.27
N GLU A 16 14.51 -39.10 11.14
CA GLU A 16 13.13 -39.58 11.08
C GLU A 16 12.09 -38.45 10.94
N VAL A 17 12.34 -37.30 11.59
CA VAL A 17 11.45 -36.13 11.52
C VAL A 17 11.57 -35.44 10.17
N ARG A 18 12.79 -35.33 9.65
CA ARG A 18 13.07 -34.73 8.35
C ARG A 18 12.50 -35.58 7.22
N GLU A 19 12.60 -36.89 7.33
CA GLU A 19 12.04 -37.87 6.40
C GLU A 19 10.51 -37.83 6.44
N SER A 20 9.90 -37.90 7.64
CA SER A 20 8.44 -37.74 7.82
C SER A 20 7.90 -36.38 7.34
N LEU A 21 8.73 -35.32 7.34
CA LEU A 21 8.36 -34.01 6.81
C LEU A 21 8.52 -33.94 5.27
N ALA A 22 9.51 -34.63 4.71
CA ALA A 22 9.68 -34.75 3.26
C ALA A 22 8.56 -35.59 2.62
N GLU A 23 8.16 -36.70 3.25
CA GLU A 23 6.95 -37.45 2.86
C GLU A 23 5.69 -36.59 2.93
N LEU A 24 5.58 -35.74 3.97
CA LEU A 24 4.44 -34.84 4.12
C LEU A 24 4.43 -33.70 3.09
N GLU A 25 5.59 -33.20 2.67
CA GLU A 25 5.73 -32.24 1.58
C GLU A 25 5.43 -32.89 0.23
N LEU A 26 5.76 -34.18 0.07
CA LEU A 26 5.35 -34.99 -1.07
C LEU A 26 3.81 -35.14 -1.12
N GLU A 27 3.15 -35.58 -0.03
CA GLU A 27 1.67 -35.66 0.07
C GLU A 27 0.97 -34.35 -0.32
N LEU A 28 1.57 -33.19 0.03
CA LEU A 28 1.02 -31.87 -0.31
C LEU A 28 1.22 -31.56 -1.81
N SER A 29 2.39 -31.91 -2.37
CA SER A 29 2.70 -31.70 -3.79
C SER A 29 1.89 -32.60 -4.73
N GLU A 30 1.58 -33.83 -4.30
CA GLU A 30 0.75 -34.79 -5.03
C GLU A 30 -0.76 -34.53 -4.83
N GLY A 31 -1.12 -33.64 -3.89
CA GLY A 31 -2.50 -33.21 -3.65
C GLY A 31 -3.32 -34.12 -2.72
N ASP A 32 -2.75 -35.22 -2.26
CA ASP A 32 -3.38 -36.17 -1.32
C ASP A 32 -3.67 -35.56 0.05
N ILE A 33 -3.01 -34.44 0.41
CA ILE A 33 -3.39 -33.63 1.57
C ILE A 33 -3.55 -32.14 1.25
N THR A 34 -4.68 -31.57 1.67
CA THR A 34 -4.92 -30.11 1.58
C THR A 34 -3.91 -29.31 2.42
N GLN A 35 -3.60 -28.07 2.05
CA GLN A 35 -2.75 -27.12 2.79
C GLN A 35 -3.00 -27.12 4.32
N LYS A 36 -4.28 -27.04 4.72
CA LYS A 36 -4.71 -27.02 6.13
C LYS A 36 -4.55 -28.39 6.82
N GLY A 37 -4.56 -29.47 6.06
CA GLY A 37 -4.21 -30.82 6.51
C GLY A 37 -2.70 -30.98 6.68
N TYR A 38 -1.90 -30.51 5.72
CA TYR A 38 -0.44 -30.44 5.79
C TYR A 38 0.01 -29.67 7.03
N GLU A 39 -0.47 -28.44 7.23
CA GLU A 39 -0.15 -27.62 8.41
C GLU A 39 -0.47 -28.35 9.72
N LYS A 40 -1.60 -29.08 9.77
CA LYS A 40 -2.02 -29.86 10.95
C LYS A 40 -1.18 -31.12 11.17
N LYS A 41 -0.83 -31.88 10.13
CA LYS A 41 0.10 -33.02 10.22
C LYS A 41 1.51 -32.55 10.61
N ARG A 42 2.02 -31.48 9.97
CA ARG A 42 3.32 -30.85 10.22
C ARG A 42 3.45 -30.34 11.65
N ALA A 43 2.43 -29.61 12.14
CA ALA A 43 2.37 -29.18 13.53
C ALA A 43 2.37 -30.38 14.49
N LYS A 44 1.68 -31.49 14.16
CA LYS A 44 1.64 -32.70 15.00
C LYS A 44 2.96 -33.49 14.98
N LEU A 45 3.68 -33.52 13.85
CA LEU A 45 5.03 -34.10 13.75
C LEU A 45 6.02 -33.30 14.60
N LEU A 46 6.06 -31.97 14.42
CA LEU A 46 6.96 -31.10 15.18
C LEU A 46 6.61 -31.04 16.68
N ALA A 47 5.32 -31.10 17.04
CA ALA A 47 4.88 -31.12 18.44
C ALA A 47 5.35 -32.35 19.24
N ARG A 48 5.80 -33.42 18.59
CA ARG A 48 6.47 -34.56 19.28
C ARG A 48 7.90 -34.23 19.72
N TYR A 49 8.52 -33.21 19.13
CA TYR A 49 9.92 -32.83 19.38
C TYR A 49 10.08 -31.55 20.22
N ILE A 50 9.03 -30.74 20.35
CA ILE A 50 9.03 -29.56 21.22
C ILE A 50 9.26 -29.91 22.72
N PRO A 51 8.66 -30.97 23.31
CA PRO A 51 8.89 -31.33 24.71
C PRO A 51 10.31 -31.80 25.05
N LEU A 52 11.15 -32.13 24.07
CA LEU A 52 12.54 -32.54 24.30
C LEU A 52 13.52 -31.36 24.43
N LEU A 53 13.08 -30.12 24.19
CA LEU A 53 13.82 -28.89 24.53
C LEU A 53 13.33 -28.23 25.83
N GLN A 54 12.14 -28.61 26.32
CA GLN A 54 11.56 -28.15 27.59
C GLN A 54 10.76 -29.30 28.22
N GLY A 55 11.39 -30.06 29.11
CA GLY A 55 10.87 -31.34 29.62
C GLY A 55 9.58 -31.22 30.43
N ALA A 56 8.48 -31.72 29.88
CA ALA A 56 7.23 -32.05 30.57
C ALA A 56 6.47 -33.13 29.79
N ASP A 57 5.84 -34.08 30.49
CA ASP A 57 5.18 -35.26 29.89
C ASP A 57 3.65 -35.06 29.77
N PRO A 58 2.96 -35.52 28.70
CA PRO A 58 1.56 -35.19 28.45
C PRO A 58 0.56 -36.33 28.71
N SER A 59 -0.55 -36.04 29.40
CA SER A 59 -1.65 -37.01 29.57
C SER A 59 -3.05 -36.37 29.57
N LEU A 60 -4.02 -37.06 28.95
CA LEU A 60 -5.49 -36.82 28.94
C LEU A 60 -5.93 -35.54 28.17
N GLN A 61 -6.60 -35.65 27.00
CA GLN A 61 -8.02 -36.03 26.75
C GLN A 61 -9.00 -34.93 27.25
N ALA A 62 -9.77 -34.26 26.38
CA ALA A 62 -11.00 -34.70 25.68
C ALA A 62 -12.19 -34.87 26.67
N GLU A 63 -13.42 -34.41 26.43
CA GLU A 63 -14.16 -34.06 25.20
C GLU A 63 -15.17 -32.88 25.38
N ASN A 64 -16.00 -32.64 24.34
CA ASN A 64 -17.47 -32.48 24.38
C ASN A 64 -18.16 -31.23 23.75
N ARG A 65 -19.49 -31.36 23.58
CA ARG A 65 -20.33 -30.86 22.47
C ARG A 65 -21.33 -29.74 22.84
N VAL A 66 -21.57 -28.81 21.90
CA VAL A 66 -22.86 -28.50 21.19
C VAL A 66 -24.16 -28.68 22.02
N PRO A 67 -25.11 -27.69 22.05
CA PRO A 67 -25.71 -27.09 20.84
C PRO A 67 -26.07 -25.58 20.85
N ALA A 68 -26.56 -25.10 19.68
CA ALA A 68 -27.30 -23.84 19.49
C ALA A 68 -28.83 -24.08 19.60
N PRO A 69 -29.70 -23.07 19.37
CA PRO A 69 -30.49 -23.14 18.12
C PRO A 69 -30.96 -21.78 17.50
N THR A 70 -31.28 -21.80 16.19
CA THR A 70 -32.34 -21.01 15.45
C THR A 70 -32.30 -19.44 15.48
N GLN A 71 -32.81 -18.61 14.53
CA GLN A 71 -33.58 -18.69 13.26
C GLN A 71 -33.59 -17.24 12.61
N THR A 72 -33.91 -16.87 11.35
CA THR A 72 -34.27 -17.52 10.06
C THR A 72 -33.85 -16.63 8.83
N THR A 73 -34.57 -16.72 7.70
CA THR A 73 -34.61 -16.01 6.39
C THR A 73 -35.10 -14.53 6.43
N ALA A 74 -34.74 -13.58 5.56
CA ALA A 74 -34.73 -13.42 4.06
C ALA A 74 -36.13 -13.08 3.45
N ALA A 75 -36.39 -11.89 2.86
CA ALA A 75 -36.17 -11.41 1.45
C ALA A 75 -37.19 -11.99 0.40
N VAL A 76 -37.68 -11.37 -0.71
CA VAL A 76 -37.06 -10.56 -1.81
C VAL A 76 -38.12 -9.84 -2.74
N SER A 77 -37.93 -8.54 -3.11
CA SER A 77 -38.43 -7.82 -4.34
C SER A 77 -39.96 -7.49 -4.53
N LYS A 78 -40.51 -6.79 -5.57
CA LYS A 78 -40.11 -6.51 -7.00
C LYS A 78 -40.97 -5.38 -7.68
N GLN A 79 -40.45 -4.72 -8.76
CA GLN A 79 -41.17 -4.10 -9.94
C GLN A 79 -42.08 -2.84 -9.78
N ARG A 80 -42.37 -1.97 -10.81
CA ARG A 80 -41.64 -1.48 -12.03
C ARG A 80 -42.36 -0.31 -12.80
N LYS A 81 -41.63 0.76 -13.21
CA LYS A 81 -41.87 1.68 -14.39
C LYS A 81 -43.14 2.60 -14.37
N PRO A 82 -43.30 3.62 -15.28
CA PRO A 82 -42.51 4.04 -16.46
C PRO A 82 -41.98 5.52 -16.46
N ARG A 83 -41.77 6.11 -17.66
CA ARG A 83 -41.03 7.34 -18.08
C ARG A 83 -42.03 8.40 -18.68
N PRO A 84 -41.70 9.66 -19.10
CA PRO A 84 -40.57 10.08 -19.98
C PRO A 84 -39.95 11.50 -19.66
N PRO A 85 -39.45 12.35 -20.61
CA PRO A 85 -38.01 12.38 -20.95
C PRO A 85 -37.34 13.78 -21.07
N SER A 86 -36.12 13.79 -21.64
CA SER A 86 -35.22 14.94 -21.99
C SER A 86 -34.39 15.53 -20.83
N SER A 87 -33.22 16.12 -21.06
CA SER A 87 -32.44 16.31 -22.31
C SER A 87 -31.23 15.34 -22.44
N ARG A 88 -30.53 15.39 -23.57
CA ARG A 88 -29.27 14.67 -23.85
C ARG A 88 -28.12 15.67 -23.98
N ASP A 89 -26.97 15.36 -23.39
CA ASP A 89 -25.65 15.34 -24.06
C ASP A 89 -24.50 15.01 -23.08
N GLU A 90 -24.59 15.39 -21.80
CA GLU A 90 -23.55 15.14 -20.78
C GLU A 90 -23.20 13.65 -20.55
N ARG A 91 -24.08 12.72 -20.97
CA ARG A 91 -23.95 11.27 -20.76
C ARG A 91 -22.83 10.60 -21.55
N PHE A 92 -22.35 11.22 -22.63
CA PHE A 92 -21.62 10.51 -23.71
C PHE A 92 -20.20 10.01 -23.36
N ARG A 93 -19.79 10.01 -22.09
CA ARG A 93 -18.51 9.44 -21.62
C ARG A 93 -18.67 8.47 -20.45
N SER A 94 -19.59 8.73 -19.50
CA SER A 94 -19.99 7.73 -18.49
C SER A 94 -20.72 6.56 -19.15
N ASP A 95 -21.71 6.88 -19.99
CA ASP A 95 -22.59 5.87 -20.57
C ASP A 95 -21.79 5.01 -21.55
N VAL A 96 -20.78 5.54 -22.26
CA VAL A 96 -19.89 4.74 -23.13
C VAL A 96 -19.09 3.69 -22.35
N HIS A 97 -18.63 3.97 -21.13
CA HIS A 97 -17.87 2.99 -20.35
C HIS A 97 -18.79 1.95 -19.69
N THR A 98 -19.95 2.36 -19.17
CA THR A 98 -20.97 1.43 -18.66
C THR A 98 -21.59 0.58 -19.80
N GLU A 99 -21.79 1.15 -20.99
CA GLU A 99 -22.25 0.47 -22.20
C GLU A 99 -21.18 -0.47 -22.75
N ALA A 100 -19.88 -0.10 -22.72
CA ALA A 100 -18.78 -0.99 -23.05
C ALA A 100 -18.80 -2.26 -22.18
N VAL A 101 -18.88 -2.11 -20.85
CA VAL A 101 -18.89 -3.28 -19.97
C VAL A 101 -20.22 -4.04 -20.07
N GLN A 102 -21.37 -3.38 -20.27
CA GLN A 102 -22.64 -4.09 -20.50
C GLN A 102 -22.68 -4.82 -21.85
N ALA A 103 -22.08 -4.27 -22.91
CA ALA A 103 -21.93 -4.93 -24.21
C ALA A 103 -20.93 -6.09 -24.15
N ALA A 104 -19.83 -5.95 -23.40
CA ALA A 104 -18.91 -7.06 -23.11
C ALA A 104 -19.62 -8.18 -22.32
N LEU A 105 -20.41 -7.83 -21.29
CA LEU A 105 -21.24 -8.78 -20.53
C LEU A 105 -22.38 -9.39 -21.37
N ALA A 106 -22.84 -8.74 -22.43
CA ALA A 106 -23.80 -9.30 -23.39
C ALA A 106 -23.10 -10.29 -24.33
N ARG A 107 -22.00 -9.90 -24.98
CA ARG A 107 -21.15 -10.78 -25.81
C ARG A 107 -20.65 -12.01 -25.02
N TYR A 108 -20.39 -11.86 -23.72
CA TYR A 108 -20.03 -12.98 -22.84
C TYR A 108 -21.18 -13.95 -22.56
N LYS A 109 -22.45 -13.50 -22.56
CA LYS A 109 -23.63 -14.38 -22.45
C LYS A 109 -23.94 -15.12 -23.76
N GLU A 110 -23.57 -14.52 -24.90
CA GLU A 110 -23.72 -15.12 -26.23
C GLU A 110 -22.66 -16.21 -26.48
N ARG A 111 -21.45 -16.04 -25.95
CA ARG A 111 -20.42 -17.09 -25.95
C ARG A 111 -20.77 -18.21 -24.96
N LYS A 112 -21.30 -19.33 -25.50
CA LYS A 112 -21.35 -20.63 -24.80
C LYS A 112 -19.93 -21.21 -24.59
N VAL A 113 -19.16 -20.62 -23.68
CA VAL A 113 -17.97 -21.25 -23.11
C VAL A 113 -18.42 -22.39 -22.19
N PRO A 114 -17.79 -23.59 -22.22
CA PRO A 114 -18.12 -24.65 -21.28
C PRO A 114 -17.96 -24.19 -19.83
N MET A 115 -18.97 -24.46 -18.99
CA MET A 115 -18.80 -24.30 -17.53
C MET A 115 -17.90 -25.43 -17.01
N PRO A 116 -16.92 -25.14 -16.14
CA PRO A 116 -16.23 -26.17 -15.36
C PRO A 116 -17.23 -27.08 -14.66
N SER A 117 -17.06 -28.39 -14.79
CA SER A 117 -18.12 -29.35 -14.47
C SER A 117 -18.48 -29.33 -12.97
N ARG A 118 -19.73 -28.99 -12.65
CA ARG A 118 -20.26 -29.13 -11.29
C ARG A 118 -20.46 -30.61 -10.95
N ARG A 119 -19.44 -31.25 -10.35
CA ARG A 119 -19.62 -32.52 -9.65
C ARG A 119 -20.64 -32.35 -8.52
N ARG A 120 -21.87 -32.82 -8.74
CA ARG A 120 -22.88 -33.02 -7.69
C ARG A 120 -22.86 -34.51 -7.31
N SER A 121 -22.40 -34.83 -6.12
CA SER A 121 -22.58 -36.16 -5.54
C SER A 121 -24.04 -36.36 -5.16
N ALA A 122 -24.65 -37.46 -5.61
CA ALA A 122 -25.99 -37.83 -5.20
C ALA A 122 -25.97 -38.60 -3.86
N LEU A 123 -27.00 -38.39 -3.04
CA LEU A 123 -27.43 -39.39 -2.07
C LEU A 123 -28.97 -39.43 -2.04
N THR A 124 -29.51 -40.58 -2.47
CA THR A 124 -30.82 -41.18 -2.09
C THR A 124 -32.04 -40.27 -1.84
N HIS A 125 -33.06 -40.42 -2.71
CA HIS A 125 -34.45 -40.11 -2.36
C HIS A 125 -35.01 -41.11 -1.34
N SER A 126 -35.95 -40.64 -0.50
CA SER A 126 -37.03 -41.43 0.10
C SER A 126 -38.36 -40.79 -0.28
N SER A 127 -39.44 -41.56 -0.36
CA SER A 127 -40.65 -41.20 -1.12
C SER A 127 -41.89 -40.96 -0.25
N VAL A 128 -42.75 -39.99 -0.67
CA VAL A 128 -44.23 -40.03 -0.54
C VAL A 128 -44.80 -39.83 0.90
N ASP A 129 -45.85 -39.03 1.19
CA ASP A 129 -46.82 -38.29 0.33
C ASP A 129 -47.41 -36.96 0.92
N THR A 130 -48.20 -36.27 0.08
CA THR A 130 -49.23 -35.19 0.27
C THR A 130 -49.54 -34.54 1.63
N SER A 131 -49.65 -33.19 1.65
CA SER A 131 -50.87 -32.40 2.02
C SER A 131 -50.69 -30.86 1.81
N THR A 132 -51.78 -30.06 1.85
CA THR A 132 -51.87 -28.60 1.50
C THR A 132 -52.77 -27.83 2.51
N PRO A 133 -53.13 -26.53 2.34
CA PRO A 133 -52.40 -25.22 2.21
C PRO A 133 -52.71 -24.33 3.48
N PRO A 134 -53.11 -23.01 3.50
CA PRO A 134 -52.90 -21.79 2.67
C PRO A 134 -52.54 -20.47 3.49
N ASP A 135 -52.63 -19.28 2.85
CA ASP A 135 -53.06 -17.92 3.36
C ASP A 135 -52.34 -17.13 4.50
N THR A 136 -52.38 -15.78 4.64
CA THR A 136 -52.80 -14.61 3.79
C THR A 136 -52.22 -13.24 4.28
N SER A 137 -51.92 -12.30 3.36
CA SER A 137 -51.91 -10.80 3.55
C SER A 137 -50.91 -10.17 4.58
N SER A 138 -50.66 -8.85 4.73
CA SER A 138 -51.07 -7.61 4.01
C SER A 138 -50.00 -6.47 4.17
N ALA A 139 -50.30 -5.23 3.73
CA ALA A 139 -49.47 -4.00 3.84
C ALA A 139 -49.73 -3.21 5.17
N SER A 140 -49.26 -1.99 5.48
CA SER A 140 -48.43 -0.93 4.83
C SER A 140 -47.87 0.06 5.90
N GLU A 141 -46.99 1.00 5.53
CA GLU A 141 -46.63 2.21 6.33
C GLU A 141 -47.53 3.42 6.00
N ASP A 142 -47.56 4.45 6.85
CA ASP A 142 -47.90 5.85 6.48
C ASP A 142 -47.27 6.88 7.46
N GLU A 143 -47.20 8.17 7.07
CA GLU A 143 -46.55 9.27 7.82
C GLU A 143 -47.49 10.04 8.80
N GLY A 144 -46.90 10.89 9.67
CA GLY A 144 -47.66 11.89 10.43
C GLY A 144 -46.84 12.74 11.41
N SER A 145 -46.48 13.97 11.04
CA SER A 145 -45.74 14.93 11.90
C SER A 145 -46.67 15.81 12.76
N PHE A 146 -46.29 16.15 14.01
CA PHE A 146 -45.97 17.54 14.43
C PHE A 146 -45.87 17.79 15.97
N ARG A 147 -45.06 18.81 16.33
CA ARG A 147 -44.97 19.59 17.60
C ARG A 147 -44.08 19.08 18.77
N ARG A 148 -43.52 20.09 19.47
CA ARG A 148 -42.68 20.13 20.71
C ARG A 148 -43.55 20.69 21.88
N PRO A 149 -43.12 20.83 23.17
CA PRO A 149 -41.74 20.83 23.75
C PRO A 149 -41.56 20.09 25.13
N THR A 150 -40.43 20.33 25.82
CA THR A 150 -40.18 20.20 27.30
C THR A 150 -40.18 18.81 27.95
N ARG A 151 -39.48 18.50 29.08
CA ARG A 151 -38.27 19.05 29.79
C ARG A 151 -37.80 18.03 30.89
N LEU A 152 -36.53 18.15 31.35
CA LEU A 152 -35.95 17.71 32.65
C LEU A 152 -35.69 16.21 32.98
N THR A 153 -34.55 15.98 33.68
CA THR A 153 -34.24 14.99 34.76
C THR A 153 -34.41 13.46 34.53
N SER A 154 -33.63 12.55 35.15
CA SER A 154 -32.38 12.62 35.94
C SER A 154 -31.69 11.24 36.09
N THR A 155 -30.42 11.22 36.50
CA THR A 155 -29.65 10.06 37.04
C THR A 155 -30.01 9.83 38.55
N PRO A 156 -29.32 9.01 39.42
CA PRO A 156 -28.10 8.16 39.26
C PRO A 156 -28.08 6.80 40.07
N LEU A 157 -26.88 6.18 40.21
CA LEU A 157 -26.46 5.15 41.22
C LEU A 157 -27.15 3.75 41.11
N GLN A 158 -26.69 2.60 41.66
CA GLN A 158 -25.55 2.11 42.50
C GLN A 158 -25.26 0.60 42.15
N SER A 159 -24.58 -0.25 42.95
CA SER A 159 -23.09 -0.43 43.06
C SER A 159 -22.68 -1.74 43.80
N HIS A 160 -21.50 -2.33 43.49
CA HIS A 160 -20.74 -3.34 44.30
C HIS A 160 -21.40 -4.75 44.49
N SER A 161 -20.72 -5.86 44.88
CA SER A 161 -19.29 -6.31 44.86
C SER A 161 -19.14 -7.84 45.13
N ASN A 162 -17.94 -8.39 44.87
CA ASN A 162 -17.34 -9.72 45.19
C ASN A 162 -17.93 -10.59 46.34
N THR A 163 -17.87 -11.94 46.21
CA THR A 163 -16.90 -12.85 46.91
C THR A 163 -17.06 -14.36 46.58
N GLU A 164 -15.94 -15.10 46.52
CA GLU A 164 -15.79 -16.57 46.76
C GLU A 164 -15.38 -16.81 48.26
N PRO A 165 -14.99 -18.00 48.83
CA PRO A 165 -14.54 -19.30 48.25
C PRO A 165 -14.78 -20.61 49.10
N TRP A 166 -13.96 -21.66 48.84
CA TRP A 166 -13.69 -22.94 49.61
C TRP A 166 -14.60 -24.15 49.31
N LEU A 167 -14.11 -25.36 48.95
CA LEU A 167 -13.18 -26.38 49.55
C LEU A 167 -13.91 -27.37 50.50
N ASP A 168 -13.59 -28.67 50.61
CA ASP A 168 -12.37 -29.46 50.23
C ASP A 168 -12.75 -30.62 49.23
N ARG A 169 -12.42 -31.95 49.24
CA ARG A 169 -11.65 -32.93 50.06
C ARG A 169 -11.28 -34.20 49.21
N VAL A 170 -10.00 -34.58 49.00
CA VAL A 170 -9.18 -35.69 49.59
C VAL A 170 -9.80 -37.12 49.52
N VAL A 171 -9.14 -38.18 49.01
CA VAL A 171 -8.19 -39.15 49.66
C VAL A 171 -7.50 -40.09 48.61
N GLN A 172 -6.20 -40.42 48.77
CA GLN A 172 -5.34 -41.61 48.41
C GLN A 172 -5.66 -42.54 47.17
N GLY A 173 -4.77 -43.39 46.62
CA GLY A 173 -3.38 -43.82 46.91
C GLY A 173 -2.86 -44.87 45.87
N SER A 174 -1.57 -45.23 45.88
CA SER A 174 -0.87 -45.90 44.75
C SER A 174 -0.69 -47.44 44.80
N SER A 175 -0.59 -48.11 43.63
CA SER A 175 -0.04 -49.49 43.37
C SER A 175 -0.08 -49.82 41.85
N THR A 176 0.68 -50.75 41.21
CA THR A 176 2.03 -51.35 41.41
C THR A 176 2.53 -52.02 40.09
N SER A 177 3.74 -51.66 39.63
CA SER A 177 4.82 -52.40 38.90
C SER A 177 4.64 -53.71 38.08
N SER A 178 5.51 -53.85 37.03
CA SER A 178 6.08 -55.10 36.41
C SER A 178 5.21 -55.86 35.36
N SER A 179 5.70 -56.58 34.33
CA SER A 179 7.05 -56.97 33.77
C SER A 179 6.88 -57.77 32.44
N ALA A 180 7.84 -58.10 31.54
CA ALA A 180 9.16 -57.58 31.13
C ALA A 180 9.77 -58.42 29.93
N SER A 181 10.69 -57.84 29.12
CA SER A 181 11.68 -58.50 28.21
C SER A 181 11.17 -59.28 26.94
N SER A 182 11.93 -59.58 25.87
CA SER A 182 13.40 -59.84 25.71
C SER A 182 13.97 -59.70 24.26
N THR A 183 15.31 -59.49 24.13
CA THR A 183 16.29 -60.00 23.09
C THR A 183 16.03 -59.82 21.56
N SER A 184 16.86 -59.14 20.73
CA SER A 184 18.28 -59.32 20.28
C SER A 184 18.51 -60.45 19.23
N SER A 185 19.32 -60.35 18.16
CA SER A 185 20.72 -59.84 18.08
C SER A 185 21.27 -59.62 16.63
N HIS A 186 22.54 -59.18 16.50
CA HIS A 186 23.36 -58.89 15.28
C HIS A 186 24.12 -60.16 14.74
N PRO A 187 25.03 -60.16 13.70
CA PRO A 187 25.70 -59.04 12.98
C PRO A 187 26.01 -59.17 11.45
N GLY A 188 26.52 -58.08 10.85
CA GLY A 188 27.70 -58.12 9.94
C GLY A 188 27.51 -58.02 8.42
N GLY A 189 28.48 -57.39 7.72
CA GLY A 189 28.76 -57.62 6.29
C GLY A 189 28.58 -56.47 5.28
N ARG A 190 29.70 -55.89 4.82
CA ARG A 190 29.92 -55.16 3.53
C ARG A 190 31.22 -55.76 2.92
N PRO A 191 31.60 -55.57 1.62
CA PRO A 191 31.00 -54.72 0.57
C PRO A 191 30.89 -55.35 -0.86
N ALA A 192 30.44 -54.53 -1.82
CA ALA A 192 30.90 -54.44 -3.24
C ALA A 192 30.40 -55.41 -4.36
N ALA A 193 30.62 -54.94 -5.60
CA ALA A 193 30.70 -55.64 -6.90
C ALA A 193 29.42 -56.18 -7.61
N THR A 194 28.84 -55.30 -8.45
CA THR A 194 28.52 -55.48 -9.90
C THR A 194 28.33 -56.87 -10.58
N LEU A 195 27.36 -56.87 -11.50
CA LEU A 195 27.23 -57.60 -12.79
C LEU A 195 26.57 -59.00 -12.86
N ALA A 196 25.74 -59.12 -13.92
CA ALA A 196 25.25 -60.31 -14.62
C ALA A 196 24.31 -61.33 -13.89
N GLY A 197 23.30 -61.81 -14.66
CA GLY A 197 22.64 -63.11 -14.45
C GLY A 197 23.20 -64.14 -15.47
N PRO A 198 22.42 -65.14 -15.96
CA PRO A 198 21.00 -65.46 -15.72
C PRO A 198 20.80 -66.94 -15.30
N THR A 199 19.62 -67.52 -15.61
CA THR A 199 19.27 -68.97 -15.59
C THR A 199 19.41 -69.72 -14.24
N ALA A 200 18.32 -70.10 -13.56
CA ALA A 200 17.30 -71.13 -13.88
C ALA A 200 17.70 -72.58 -13.51
N HIS A 201 16.89 -73.23 -12.65
CA HIS A 201 16.48 -74.64 -12.75
C HIS A 201 15.32 -74.92 -11.76
N ALA A 202 14.60 -76.04 -11.92
CA ALA A 202 13.37 -76.34 -11.18
C ALA A 202 13.26 -77.81 -10.73
N HIS A 203 12.60 -78.02 -9.58
CA HIS A 203 12.01 -79.28 -9.09
C HIS A 203 10.65 -78.90 -8.44
N VAL A 204 9.47 -79.52 -8.67
CA VAL A 204 9.07 -80.94 -8.69
C VAL A 204 9.15 -81.58 -7.30
N GLY A 205 8.10 -82.09 -6.63
CA GLY A 205 6.63 -82.09 -6.86
C GLY A 205 5.88 -81.64 -5.57
N VAL A 206 4.58 -81.85 -5.32
CA VAL A 206 3.62 -82.93 -5.66
C VAL A 206 2.19 -82.34 -5.69
N PRO A 207 1.25 -82.82 -6.54
CA PRO A 207 -0.11 -82.27 -6.60
C PRO A 207 -1.07 -82.86 -5.54
N VAL A 208 -1.83 -81.99 -4.87
CA VAL A 208 -3.00 -82.36 -4.06
C VAL A 208 -4.22 -81.60 -4.58
N SER A 209 -5.20 -82.30 -5.15
CA SER A 209 -6.36 -81.70 -5.78
C SER A 209 -7.48 -81.37 -4.78
N SER A 210 -7.47 -80.18 -4.19
CA SER A 210 -8.63 -79.66 -3.46
C SER A 210 -9.70 -79.17 -4.46
N ARG A 211 -10.76 -79.97 -4.65
CA ARG A 211 -11.94 -79.55 -5.43
C ARG A 211 -12.74 -78.49 -4.67
N VAL A 212 -12.33 -77.23 -4.82
CA VAL A 212 -13.07 -76.07 -4.31
C VAL A 212 -14.49 -76.08 -4.92
N SER A 213 -15.51 -76.05 -4.08
CA SER A 213 -16.91 -76.05 -4.52
C SER A 213 -17.22 -74.81 -5.37
N SER A 214 -18.04 -74.96 -6.42
CA SER A 214 -18.38 -73.89 -7.36
C SER A 214 -18.97 -72.65 -6.69
N LYS A 215 -19.72 -72.82 -5.58
CA LYS A 215 -20.21 -71.70 -4.75
C LYS A 215 -19.08 -70.88 -4.12
N ILE A 216 -17.98 -71.50 -3.70
CA ILE A 216 -16.81 -70.82 -3.14
C ILE A 216 -16.07 -70.07 -4.25
N GLN A 217 -15.94 -70.65 -5.44
CA GLN A 217 -15.37 -69.96 -6.61
C GLN A 217 -16.25 -68.80 -7.13
N GLN A 218 -17.57 -68.89 -7.03
CA GLN A 218 -18.46 -67.74 -7.26
C GLN A 218 -18.23 -66.63 -6.23
N LEU A 219 -18.17 -66.95 -4.93
CA LEU A 219 -17.88 -65.95 -3.88
C LEU A 219 -16.51 -65.29 -4.06
N LEU A 220 -15.47 -66.06 -4.42
CA LEU A 220 -14.14 -65.53 -4.73
C LEU A 220 -14.09 -64.68 -6.01
N ASN A 221 -15.09 -64.80 -6.90
CA ASN A 221 -15.22 -63.94 -8.07
C ASN A 221 -16.06 -62.67 -7.79
N THR A 222 -17.07 -62.72 -6.92
CA THR A 222 -17.81 -61.50 -6.51
C THR A 222 -17.03 -60.62 -5.53
N LEU A 223 -16.08 -61.19 -4.76
CA LEU A 223 -15.16 -60.43 -3.90
C LEU A 223 -13.98 -59.78 -4.64
N LYS A 224 -13.79 -60.06 -5.94
CA LYS A 224 -12.80 -59.33 -6.75
C LYS A 224 -13.33 -57.92 -7.02
N ARG A 225 -12.80 -56.93 -6.29
CA ARG A 225 -12.91 -55.51 -6.66
C ARG A 225 -12.60 -55.38 -8.16
N PRO A 226 -13.44 -54.72 -8.97
CA PRO A 226 -13.07 -54.43 -10.35
C PRO A 226 -11.76 -53.64 -10.34
N LYS A 227 -10.80 -54.04 -11.17
CA LYS A 227 -9.58 -53.25 -11.39
C LYS A 227 -10.02 -51.88 -11.90
N ARG A 228 -9.85 -50.84 -11.08
CA ARG A 228 -9.88 -49.48 -11.60
C ARG A 228 -8.73 -49.36 -12.61
N PRO A 229 -8.95 -48.74 -13.78
CA PRO A 229 -7.84 -48.28 -14.61
C PRO A 229 -6.81 -47.51 -13.77
N PRO A 230 -5.50 -47.60 -14.08
CA PRO A 230 -4.50 -46.69 -13.53
C PRO A 230 -4.97 -45.24 -13.72
N LEU A 231 -4.74 -44.37 -12.75
CA LEU A 231 -5.22 -42.98 -12.79
C LEU A 231 -4.85 -42.27 -14.10
N LYS A 232 -3.68 -42.61 -14.64
CA LYS A 232 -3.12 -42.08 -15.89
C LYS A 232 -4.04 -42.25 -17.10
N GLU A 233 -4.84 -43.32 -17.17
CA GLU A 233 -5.79 -43.56 -18.27
C GLU A 233 -7.05 -42.67 -18.21
N PHE A 234 -7.31 -42.00 -17.08
CA PHE A 234 -8.38 -41.00 -16.95
C PHE A 234 -7.94 -39.55 -17.21
N PHE A 235 -6.63 -39.35 -17.42
CA PHE A 235 -6.03 -38.02 -17.54
C PHE A 235 -5.08 -37.90 -18.73
N VAL A 236 -5.09 -38.82 -19.72
CA VAL A 236 -4.19 -38.71 -20.90
C VAL A 236 -4.48 -37.41 -21.64
N ASP A 237 -5.74 -37.19 -22.01
CA ASP A 237 -6.23 -35.99 -22.68
C ASP A 237 -5.85 -34.71 -21.91
N ASP A 238 -6.13 -34.67 -20.60
CA ASP A 238 -5.80 -33.56 -19.70
C ASP A 238 -4.27 -33.33 -19.56
N LEU A 239 -3.43 -34.37 -19.61
CA LEU A 239 -1.98 -34.25 -19.44
C LEU A 239 -1.25 -33.89 -20.73
N GLU A 240 -1.75 -34.33 -21.89
CA GLU A 240 -1.22 -33.93 -23.18
C GLU A 240 -1.63 -32.48 -23.51
N GLU A 241 -2.85 -32.03 -23.18
CA GLU A 241 -3.24 -30.61 -23.27
C GLU A 241 -2.43 -29.70 -22.32
N LEU A 242 -1.90 -30.24 -21.22
CA LEU A 242 -0.96 -29.54 -20.32
C LEU A 242 0.53 -29.61 -20.75
N LEU A 243 0.88 -30.50 -21.68
CA LEU A 243 2.25 -30.68 -22.20
C LEU A 243 2.42 -30.15 -23.62
N GLU A 244 1.35 -29.77 -24.31
CA GLU A 244 1.43 -28.83 -25.42
C GLU A 244 2.07 -27.53 -24.93
N VAL A 245 3.33 -27.31 -25.31
CA VAL A 245 4.01 -26.03 -25.18
C VAL A 245 3.20 -25.03 -26.00
N GLN A 246 2.38 -24.21 -25.32
CA GLN A 246 1.54 -23.20 -25.96
C GLN A 246 2.41 -22.35 -26.88
N GLN A 247 2.28 -22.58 -28.19
CA GLN A 247 3.02 -21.80 -29.17
C GLN A 247 2.55 -20.35 -29.02
N PRO A 248 3.44 -19.40 -28.67
CA PRO A 248 3.03 -18.05 -28.35
C PRO A 248 2.39 -17.45 -29.59
N ASP A 249 1.12 -17.07 -29.48
CA ASP A 249 0.26 -16.65 -30.60
C ASP A 249 1.05 -15.80 -31.60
N PRO A 250 1.13 -16.18 -32.88
CA PRO A 250 1.88 -15.40 -33.87
C PRO A 250 1.37 -13.95 -33.93
N ASN A 251 0.10 -13.71 -33.62
CA ASN A 251 -0.56 -12.40 -33.55
C ASN A 251 -0.40 -11.70 -32.20
N GLN A 252 0.31 -12.29 -31.23
CA GLN A 252 0.59 -11.65 -29.94
C GLN A 252 1.32 -10.31 -30.17
N PRO A 253 0.77 -9.17 -29.69
CA PRO A 253 1.43 -7.88 -29.77
C PRO A 253 2.86 -7.91 -29.20
N LYS A 254 3.81 -7.40 -29.96
CA LYS A 254 5.25 -7.36 -29.62
C LYS A 254 5.80 -5.94 -29.86
N PRO A 255 6.76 -5.46 -29.07
CA PRO A 255 7.41 -4.17 -29.32
C PRO A 255 8.18 -4.12 -30.66
N GLU A 256 7.76 -3.24 -31.56
CA GLU A 256 8.25 -3.10 -32.93
C GLU A 256 9.14 -1.87 -33.13
N GLY A 257 8.94 -0.81 -32.34
CA GLY A 257 9.63 0.48 -32.47
C GLY A 257 11.14 0.46 -32.28
N SER A 258 11.77 1.62 -32.45
CA SER A 258 13.18 1.83 -32.11
C SER A 258 13.43 1.66 -30.60
N GLN A 259 14.66 1.33 -30.21
CA GLN A 259 15.05 1.52 -28.80
C GLN A 259 14.88 3.00 -28.41
N MET A 260 14.36 3.27 -27.23
CA MET A 260 14.23 4.64 -26.74
C MET A 260 15.61 5.26 -26.45
N VAL A 261 15.65 6.58 -26.34
CA VAL A 261 16.81 7.35 -25.84
C VAL A 261 16.45 7.89 -24.46
N VAL A 262 17.46 8.11 -23.60
CA VAL A 262 17.27 8.79 -22.31
C VAL A 262 16.73 10.20 -22.56
N LEU A 263 15.54 10.49 -22.03
CA LEU A 263 14.94 11.82 -22.03
C LEU A 263 15.70 12.70 -21.05
N LYS A 264 16.36 13.75 -21.55
CA LYS A 264 16.94 14.79 -20.71
C LYS A 264 15.88 15.84 -20.39
N GLY A 265 15.62 16.08 -19.11
CA GLY A 265 14.86 17.23 -18.65
C GLY A 265 15.59 18.54 -18.97
N GLU A 266 14.88 19.67 -18.83
CA GLU A 266 15.53 20.97 -18.94
C GLU A 266 16.60 21.17 -17.86
N PRO A 267 17.64 21.99 -18.11
CA PRO A 267 18.59 22.32 -17.06
C PRO A 267 17.90 23.07 -15.91
N LEU A 268 18.20 22.67 -14.68
CA LEU A 268 17.92 23.48 -13.51
C LEU A 268 18.69 24.80 -13.63
N ALA A 269 18.03 25.94 -13.38
CA ALA A 269 18.48 27.27 -13.81
C ALA A 269 19.94 27.60 -13.41
N VAL A 270 20.84 27.50 -14.39
CA VAL A 270 22.29 27.72 -14.22
C VAL A 270 22.57 29.22 -14.13
N GLY A 271 23.36 29.62 -13.13
CA GLY A 271 23.72 31.03 -12.91
C GLY A 271 22.73 31.83 -12.06
N VAL A 272 21.56 31.27 -11.72
CA VAL A 272 20.72 31.81 -10.64
C VAL A 272 21.42 31.54 -9.31
N PRO A 273 21.63 32.55 -8.43
CA PRO A 273 22.25 32.35 -7.12
C PRO A 273 21.25 31.69 -6.16
N TRP A 274 21.10 30.38 -6.30
CA TRP A 274 20.30 29.57 -5.38
C TRP A 274 20.88 29.65 -3.95
N PRO A 275 20.03 29.61 -2.91
CA PRO A 275 20.49 29.66 -1.53
C PRO A 275 21.20 28.35 -1.14
N PRO A 276 22.21 28.39 -0.25
CA PRO A 276 23.08 27.25 0.03
C PRO A 276 22.39 26.10 0.78
N SER A 277 21.36 26.39 1.57
CA SER A 277 20.51 25.38 2.22
C SER A 277 19.13 25.96 2.56
N LEU A 278 18.12 25.10 2.72
CA LEU A 278 16.76 25.52 3.10
C LEU A 278 16.73 26.18 4.51
N LEU A 279 17.70 25.87 5.36
CA LEU A 279 17.84 26.47 6.69
C LEU A 279 18.33 27.92 6.62
N ALA A 280 19.26 28.23 5.71
CA ALA A 280 19.68 29.61 5.44
C ALA A 280 18.49 30.46 4.92
N VAL A 281 17.60 29.87 4.12
CA VAL A 281 16.37 30.52 3.66
C VAL A 281 15.40 30.77 4.81
N LEU A 282 15.17 29.78 5.68
CA LEU A 282 14.33 29.95 6.86
C LEU A 282 14.88 31.03 7.81
N GLN A 283 16.20 31.09 8.02
CA GLN A 283 16.84 32.14 8.80
C GLN A 283 16.64 33.52 8.15
N ARG A 284 16.84 33.63 6.83
CA ARG A 284 16.61 34.87 6.05
C ARG A 284 15.18 35.36 6.22
N TRP A 285 14.16 34.54 5.96
CA TRP A 285 12.76 34.94 6.09
C TRP A 285 12.33 35.14 7.55
N GLY A 286 12.87 34.34 8.48
CA GLY A 286 12.63 34.45 9.91
C GLY A 286 13.15 35.74 10.54
N THR A 287 14.10 36.43 9.88
CA THR A 287 14.71 37.68 10.34
C THR A 287 14.29 38.89 9.52
N THR A 288 14.27 38.81 8.18
CA THR A 288 13.91 39.95 7.30
C THR A 288 12.41 40.10 7.05
N GLN A 289 11.65 39.00 7.10
CA GLN A 289 10.19 38.97 6.85
C GLN A 289 9.41 38.31 8.01
N PRO A 290 9.70 38.62 9.30
CA PRO A 290 9.21 37.83 10.44
C PRO A 290 7.68 37.84 10.62
N LYS A 291 7.01 38.85 10.06
CA LYS A 291 5.54 39.02 10.08
C LYS A 291 4.83 38.30 8.92
N ALA A 292 5.54 37.90 7.87
CA ALA A 292 4.92 37.26 6.70
C ALA A 292 4.29 35.91 7.08
N PRO A 293 3.07 35.59 6.62
CA PRO A 293 2.41 34.32 6.90
C PRO A 293 3.15 33.17 6.19
N CYS A 294 3.42 32.10 6.93
CA CYS A 294 4.06 30.88 6.43
C CYS A 294 3.03 29.76 6.28
N LEU A 295 2.25 29.50 7.33
CA LEU A 295 1.22 28.46 7.32
C LEU A 295 0.00 28.84 8.17
N THR A 296 -1.21 28.66 7.63
CA THR A 296 -2.48 28.77 8.36
C THR A 296 -3.11 27.40 8.53
N ALA A 297 -3.40 27.04 9.78
CA ALA A 297 -4.15 25.83 10.14
C ALA A 297 -5.64 26.15 10.33
N LEU A 298 -6.49 25.21 9.90
CA LEU A 298 -7.94 25.29 9.99
C LEU A 298 -8.48 24.22 10.95
N ASP A 299 -9.60 24.50 11.60
CA ASP A 299 -10.36 23.50 12.37
C ASP A 299 -11.34 22.71 11.48
N ALA A 300 -12.05 21.76 12.09
CA ALA A 300 -13.10 20.96 11.44
C ALA A 300 -14.35 21.78 11.04
N ALA A 301 -14.44 23.06 11.41
CA ALA A 301 -15.45 24.00 10.92
C ALA A 301 -14.91 24.92 9.81
N GLY A 302 -13.62 24.81 9.47
CA GLY A 302 -12.97 25.62 8.44
C GLY A 302 -12.63 27.05 8.88
N LYS A 303 -12.63 27.34 10.17
CA LYS A 303 -12.12 28.61 10.72
C LYS A 303 -10.61 28.52 10.90
N ALA A 304 -9.90 29.64 10.71
CA ALA A 304 -8.48 29.72 10.99
C ALA A 304 -8.22 29.67 12.50
N VAL A 305 -7.55 28.62 12.96
CA VAL A 305 -7.17 28.43 14.37
C VAL A 305 -5.88 29.18 14.66
N TYR A 306 -4.91 29.09 13.75
CA TYR A 306 -3.59 29.68 13.93
C TYR A 306 -2.97 30.04 12.59
N THR A 307 -2.25 31.16 12.54
CA THR A 307 -1.32 31.48 11.45
C THR A 307 0.10 31.62 12.01
N LEU A 308 0.95 30.68 11.59
CA LEU A 308 2.38 30.68 11.80
C LEU A 308 3.01 31.67 10.82
N THR A 309 3.82 32.60 11.32
CA THR A 309 4.62 33.52 10.49
C THR A 309 6.06 33.02 10.43
N TYR A 310 6.83 33.43 9.42
CA TYR A 310 8.23 32.99 9.27
C TYR A 310 9.08 33.25 10.51
N GLY A 311 8.92 34.41 11.17
CA GLY A 311 9.61 34.72 12.42
C GLY A 311 9.17 33.86 13.62
N LYS A 312 7.93 33.36 13.62
CA LYS A 312 7.44 32.41 14.64
C LYS A 312 7.88 30.98 14.35
N LEU A 313 8.00 30.57 13.08
CA LEU A 313 8.59 29.28 12.72
C LEU A 313 10.05 29.24 13.17
N TRP A 314 10.86 30.18 12.68
CA TRP A 314 12.27 30.35 13.06
C TRP A 314 12.48 30.38 14.59
N SER A 315 11.81 31.29 15.31
CA SER A 315 11.99 31.43 16.76
C SER A 315 11.38 30.32 17.63
N ARG A 316 10.55 29.43 17.07
CA ARG A 316 10.10 28.19 17.74
C ARG A 316 11.02 27.02 17.45
N SER A 317 11.41 26.82 16.18
CA SER A 317 12.34 25.77 15.78
C SER A 317 13.72 25.95 16.41
N LEU A 318 14.23 27.19 16.56
CA LEU A 318 15.44 27.49 17.34
C LEU A 318 15.35 27.03 18.80
N LYS A 319 14.21 27.27 19.47
CA LYS A 319 14.01 26.86 20.88
C LYS A 319 13.94 25.35 21.02
N LEU A 320 13.29 24.69 20.07
CA LEU A 320 13.21 23.24 20.03
C LEU A 320 14.60 22.65 19.78
N ALA A 321 15.33 23.12 18.76
CA ALA A 321 16.69 22.67 18.45
C ALA A 321 17.64 22.81 19.66
N TYR A 322 17.65 23.99 20.29
CA TYR A 322 18.42 24.21 21.52
C TYR A 322 18.02 23.25 22.65
N THR A 323 16.73 22.99 22.83
CA THR A 323 16.23 22.06 23.86
C THR A 323 16.67 20.62 23.55
N LEU A 324 16.54 20.14 22.31
CA LEU A 324 16.92 18.79 21.92
C LEU A 324 18.42 18.50 22.12
N LEU A 325 19.29 19.47 21.83
CA LEU A 325 20.74 19.32 21.97
C LEU A 325 21.28 19.53 23.39
N ASN A 326 20.58 20.29 24.25
CA ASN A 326 21.13 20.73 25.55
C ASN A 326 20.31 20.30 26.77
N LYS A 327 19.02 19.98 26.61
CA LYS A 327 18.06 19.77 27.71
C LYS A 327 16.91 18.83 27.33
N LEU A 328 17.13 17.53 27.45
CA LEU A 328 16.02 16.58 27.57
C LEU A 328 15.38 16.69 28.97
N THR A 329 14.11 16.28 29.08
CA THR A 329 13.28 16.56 30.26
C THR A 329 13.63 15.74 31.50
N SER A 330 14.30 14.60 31.33
CA SER A 330 14.80 13.77 32.43
C SER A 330 16.33 13.85 32.55
N LYS A 331 16.84 13.89 33.79
CA LYS A 331 18.29 13.91 34.07
C LYS A 331 19.04 12.64 33.62
N ASN A 332 18.32 11.57 33.30
CA ASN A 332 18.88 10.27 32.96
C ASN A 332 18.77 9.94 31.46
N GLU A 333 18.21 10.83 30.63
CA GLU A 333 18.12 10.62 29.18
C GLU A 333 19.43 11.06 28.49
N PRO A 334 20.01 10.23 27.60
CA PRO A 334 21.22 10.61 26.87
C PRO A 334 20.91 11.77 25.91
N LEU A 335 21.73 12.82 25.95
CA LEU A 335 21.63 13.94 25.01
C LEU A 335 21.75 13.46 23.56
N LEU A 336 20.84 13.92 22.71
CA LEU A 336 20.86 13.62 21.27
C LEU A 336 22.07 14.27 20.59
N LYS A 337 22.58 13.62 19.55
CA LYS A 337 23.71 14.09 18.76
C LYS A 337 23.31 14.34 17.31
N PRO A 338 24.02 15.20 16.56
CA PRO A 338 23.90 15.27 15.11
C PRO A 338 23.88 13.87 14.46
N GLY A 339 22.92 13.66 13.55
CA GLY A 339 22.64 12.36 12.94
C GLY A 339 21.69 11.45 13.73
N ASP A 340 21.20 11.83 14.92
CA ASP A 340 20.18 11.05 15.62
C ASP A 340 18.77 11.18 15.01
N ARG A 341 18.08 10.04 14.91
CA ARG A 341 16.77 9.92 14.27
C ARG A 341 15.67 10.13 15.32
N VAL A 342 14.69 10.98 15.00
CA VAL A 342 13.63 11.41 15.93
C VAL A 342 12.27 11.26 15.26
N ALA A 343 11.35 10.50 15.88
CA ALA A 343 10.00 10.33 15.35
C ALA A 343 9.17 11.61 15.49
N LEU A 344 8.47 12.03 14.44
CA LEU A 344 7.52 13.13 14.50
C LEU A 344 6.09 12.58 14.47
N VAL A 345 5.39 12.67 15.62
CA VAL A 345 4.07 12.07 15.83
C VAL A 345 3.02 13.18 16.01
N PHE A 346 2.45 13.65 14.90
CA PHE A 346 1.51 14.78 14.88
C PHE A 346 0.25 14.41 14.08
N PRO A 347 -0.95 14.79 14.55
CA PRO A 347 -2.21 14.52 13.84
C PRO A 347 -2.36 15.46 12.65
N ASN A 348 -3.12 15.06 11.63
CA ASN A 348 -3.34 15.86 10.41
C ASN A 348 -4.15 17.17 10.63
N SER A 349 -4.48 17.49 11.88
CA SER A 349 -5.03 18.77 12.33
C SER A 349 -3.98 19.75 12.86
N ASP A 350 -2.72 19.32 13.05
CA ASP A 350 -1.63 20.13 13.61
C ASP A 350 -0.39 20.23 12.68
N PRO A 351 -0.55 20.83 11.48
CA PRO A 351 0.58 21.14 10.59
C PRO A 351 1.55 22.16 11.21
N VAL A 352 1.08 22.98 12.15
CA VAL A 352 1.86 24.09 12.75
C VAL A 352 2.96 23.56 13.64
N MET A 353 2.64 22.65 14.56
CA MET A 353 3.65 22.09 15.45
C MET A 353 4.48 21.00 14.76
N PHE A 354 3.93 20.28 13.78
CA PHE A 354 4.73 19.44 12.88
C PHE A 354 5.82 20.25 12.16
N MET A 355 5.46 21.37 11.53
CA MET A 355 6.43 22.21 10.80
C MET A 355 7.51 22.78 11.75
N VAL A 356 7.11 23.20 12.96
CA VAL A 356 8.07 23.60 14.01
C VAL A 356 8.99 22.45 14.41
N ALA A 357 8.46 21.22 14.52
CA ALA A 357 9.23 20.02 14.86
C ALA A 357 10.25 19.65 13.77
N PHE A 358 9.80 19.60 12.52
CA PHE A 358 10.63 19.26 11.37
C PHE A 358 11.84 20.20 11.24
N TYR A 359 11.60 21.51 11.18
CA TYR A 359 12.69 22.50 11.15
C TYR A 359 13.46 22.59 12.47
N GLY A 360 12.87 22.18 13.60
CA GLY A 360 13.56 22.09 14.90
C GLY A 360 14.56 20.95 14.97
N CYS A 361 14.26 19.79 14.35
CA CYS A 361 15.22 18.72 14.19
C CYS A 361 16.34 19.11 13.21
N LEU A 362 16.01 19.67 12.04
CA LEU A 362 17.02 20.09 11.06
C LEU A 362 17.99 21.15 11.63
N LEU A 363 17.51 22.12 12.42
CA LEU A 363 18.37 23.11 13.10
C LEU A 363 19.17 22.54 14.28
N ALA A 364 18.95 21.28 14.64
CA ALA A 364 19.74 20.51 15.60
C ALA A 364 20.61 19.43 14.91
N GLU A 365 20.66 19.41 13.57
CA GLU A 365 21.32 18.37 12.77
C GLU A 365 20.74 16.94 13.05
N LEU A 366 19.50 16.89 13.53
CA LEU A 366 18.75 15.65 13.81
C LEU A 366 17.88 15.27 12.61
N VAL A 367 17.71 13.96 12.41
CA VAL A 367 16.96 13.39 11.29
C VAL A 367 15.50 13.14 11.70
N PRO A 368 14.54 14.02 11.33
CA PRO A 368 13.12 13.73 11.54
C PRO A 368 12.66 12.52 10.74
N VAL A 369 11.84 11.69 11.38
CA VAL A 369 11.11 10.57 10.78
C VAL A 369 9.60 10.82 10.96
N PRO A 370 8.94 11.48 10.00
CA PRO A 370 7.49 11.71 10.05
C PRO A 370 6.71 10.40 10.02
N ILE A 371 5.79 10.19 10.97
CA ILE A 371 4.95 8.98 11.03
C ILE A 371 3.49 9.34 11.34
N GLU A 372 2.58 8.38 11.11
CA GLU A 372 1.18 8.51 11.56
C GLU A 372 1.05 8.35 13.07
N VAL A 373 -0.02 8.94 13.61
CA VAL A 373 -0.39 8.80 15.02
C VAL A 373 -0.86 7.36 15.28
N PRO A 374 -0.21 6.58 16.18
CA PRO A 374 -0.58 5.18 16.43
C PRO A 374 -1.84 5.09 17.32
N LEU A 375 -3.02 5.30 16.70
CA LEU A 375 -4.31 5.31 17.39
C LEU A 375 -4.73 3.95 17.99
N THR A 376 -4.06 2.84 17.63
CA THR A 376 -4.31 1.51 18.21
C THR A 376 -3.01 0.75 18.51
N ARG A 377 -3.05 -0.15 19.50
CA ARG A 377 -1.89 -0.96 19.94
C ARG A 377 -1.69 -2.28 19.18
N LYS A 378 -2.65 -2.68 18.34
CA LYS A 378 -2.70 -4.03 17.72
C LYS A 378 -2.77 -4.02 16.19
N ASP A 379 -2.89 -2.86 15.54
CA ASP A 379 -2.83 -2.77 14.08
C ASP A 379 -1.47 -3.27 13.54
N ALA A 380 -1.50 -3.93 12.39
CA ALA A 380 -0.30 -4.47 11.73
C ALA A 380 0.55 -3.37 11.10
N GLY A 381 -0.05 -2.32 10.54
CA GLY A 381 0.66 -1.17 10.00
C GLY A 381 1.41 -0.40 11.10
N SER A 382 0.78 -0.22 12.26
CA SER A 382 1.43 0.33 13.47
C SER A 382 2.66 -0.51 13.87
N GLN A 383 2.55 -1.84 13.92
CA GLN A 383 3.71 -2.72 14.20
C GLN A 383 4.84 -2.56 13.16
N GLN A 384 4.50 -2.42 11.88
CA GLN A 384 5.46 -2.23 10.79
C GLN A 384 6.19 -0.88 10.84
N VAL A 385 5.50 0.20 11.21
CA VAL A 385 6.14 1.48 11.55
C VAL A 385 7.09 1.31 12.74
N GLY A 386 6.71 0.51 13.74
CA GLY A 386 7.57 0.15 14.87
C GLY A 386 8.90 -0.48 14.47
N PHE A 387 8.87 -1.46 13.55
CA PHE A 387 10.08 -2.08 13.02
C PHE A 387 10.99 -1.09 12.28
N LEU A 388 10.42 -0.14 11.53
CA LEU A 388 11.20 0.96 10.94
C LEU A 388 11.83 1.86 12.01
N LEU A 389 11.07 2.27 13.04
CA LEU A 389 11.62 3.09 14.13
C LEU A 389 12.75 2.38 14.89
N GLY A 390 12.63 1.06 15.12
CA GLY A 390 13.69 0.24 15.69
C GLY A 390 14.91 0.13 14.79
N SER A 391 14.71 -0.05 13.49
CA SER A 391 15.79 -0.09 12.48
C SER A 391 16.52 1.26 12.35
N CYS A 392 15.76 2.36 12.45
CA CYS A 392 16.27 3.72 12.55
C CYS A 392 16.87 4.04 13.94
N GLY A 393 16.84 3.11 14.91
CA GLY A 393 17.36 3.33 16.26
C GLY A 393 16.77 4.56 16.95
N VAL A 394 15.47 4.81 16.77
CA VAL A 394 14.77 5.99 17.32
C VAL A 394 14.47 5.75 18.80
N THR A 395 14.86 6.71 19.64
CA THR A 395 14.63 6.71 21.09
C THR A 395 13.70 7.83 21.58
N LEU A 396 13.48 8.87 20.75
CA LEU A 396 12.65 10.02 21.07
C LEU A 396 11.53 10.21 20.03
N ALA A 397 10.32 10.47 20.52
CA ALA A 397 9.18 10.94 19.74
C ALA A 397 8.77 12.36 20.14
N LEU A 398 8.64 13.25 19.16
CA LEU A 398 8.09 14.60 19.35
C LEU A 398 6.59 14.61 19.06
N THR A 399 5.82 15.29 19.89
CA THR A 399 4.37 15.41 19.76
C THR A 399 3.84 16.68 20.46
N THR A 400 2.53 16.91 20.43
CA THR A 400 1.85 17.96 21.21
C THR A 400 1.02 17.39 22.35
N ASP A 401 0.70 18.19 23.37
CA ASP A 401 -0.12 17.80 24.53
C ASP A 401 -1.47 17.20 24.09
N ALA A 402 -2.13 17.84 23.13
CA ALA A 402 -3.40 17.37 22.57
C ALA A 402 -3.26 15.99 21.88
N CYS A 403 -2.17 15.78 21.13
CA CYS A 403 -1.89 14.50 20.50
C CYS A 403 -1.52 13.42 21.54
N GLN A 404 -0.63 13.74 22.49
CA GLN A 404 -0.21 12.82 23.55
C GLN A 404 -1.37 12.37 24.42
N LYS A 405 -2.40 13.20 24.63
CA LYS A 405 -3.65 12.84 25.32
C LYS A 405 -4.53 11.89 24.51
N GLY A 406 -4.50 11.99 23.17
CA GLY A 406 -5.21 11.06 22.27
C GLY A 406 -4.52 9.71 22.05
N LEU A 407 -3.23 9.57 22.40
CA LEU A 407 -2.51 8.30 22.31
C LEU A 407 -3.03 7.26 23.34
N PRO A 408 -3.13 5.97 22.97
CA PRO A 408 -3.51 4.90 23.89
C PRO A 408 -2.67 4.88 25.17
N LYS A 409 -3.31 4.76 26.35
CA LYS A 409 -2.66 4.87 27.67
C LYS A 409 -2.43 3.56 28.40
N ALA A 410 -1.27 3.42 29.05
CA ALA A 410 -0.99 2.33 29.98
C ALA A 410 -1.88 2.42 31.23
N GLN A 411 -1.90 1.38 32.08
CA GLN A 411 -2.58 1.43 33.37
C GLN A 411 -1.98 2.51 34.30
N THR A 412 -0.71 2.89 34.08
CA THR A 412 -0.02 4.01 34.75
C THR A 412 -0.45 5.41 34.26
N GLY A 413 -1.30 5.51 33.23
CA GLY A 413 -1.71 6.78 32.61
C GLY A 413 -0.71 7.35 31.58
N GLU A 414 0.48 6.76 31.47
CA GLU A 414 1.50 7.10 30.48
C GLU A 414 1.10 6.63 29.06
N VAL A 415 1.82 7.05 28.02
CA VAL A 415 1.64 6.51 26.67
C VAL A 415 1.99 5.02 26.68
N ALA A 416 1.09 4.17 26.18
CA ALA A 416 1.30 2.74 26.17
C ALA A 416 2.42 2.33 25.20
N THR A 417 3.22 1.34 25.60
CA THR A 417 4.16 0.65 24.70
C THR A 417 3.39 0.01 23.54
N PHE A 418 3.81 0.31 22.30
CA PHE A 418 3.26 -0.31 21.09
C PHE A 418 4.05 -1.58 20.74
N ARG A 419 3.38 -2.64 20.27
CA ARG A 419 4.04 -3.89 19.90
C ARG A 419 4.98 -3.65 18.71
N GLY A 420 6.19 -4.17 18.78
CA GLY A 420 7.20 -4.01 17.72
C GLY A 420 7.86 -2.63 17.61
N TRP A 421 7.50 -1.67 18.48
CA TRP A 421 8.19 -0.38 18.56
C TRP A 421 9.40 -0.47 19.50
N PRO A 422 10.45 0.34 19.29
CA PRO A 422 11.50 0.54 20.29
C PRO A 422 10.92 1.23 21.56
N PRO A 423 11.64 1.20 22.70
CA PRO A 423 11.34 2.06 23.83
C PRO A 423 11.49 3.53 23.39
N LEU A 424 10.44 4.34 23.57
CA LEU A 424 10.40 5.75 23.19
C LEU A 424 10.10 6.66 24.39
N SER A 425 10.97 7.64 24.60
CA SER A 425 10.64 8.85 25.35
C SER A 425 9.74 9.76 24.51
N TRP A 426 8.82 10.47 25.16
CA TRP A 426 7.84 11.34 24.51
C TRP A 426 8.00 12.79 24.95
N LEU A 427 8.43 13.66 24.03
CA LEU A 427 8.61 15.09 24.30
C LEU A 427 7.46 15.92 23.71
N VAL A 428 6.81 16.69 24.58
CA VAL A 428 5.70 17.59 24.26
C VAL A 428 6.23 18.98 23.91
N ILE A 429 6.13 19.38 22.63
CA ILE A 429 6.82 20.57 22.10
C ILE A 429 5.98 21.86 22.04
N ASP A 430 4.69 21.80 22.36
CA ASP A 430 3.81 22.98 22.55
C ASP A 430 3.76 23.47 24.00
N GLY A 431 4.35 22.71 24.94
CA GLY A 431 4.45 23.07 26.35
C GLY A 431 5.38 24.25 26.65
N LYS A 432 5.22 24.85 27.83
CA LYS A 432 6.03 25.99 28.32
C LYS A 432 7.50 25.64 28.65
N HIS A 433 7.89 24.37 28.51
CA HIS A 433 9.15 23.82 29.02
C HIS A 433 10.32 23.92 28.02
N LEU A 434 10.06 24.25 26.74
CA LEU A 434 11.13 24.50 25.77
C LEU A 434 12.00 25.67 26.22
N THR A 435 13.31 25.43 26.36
CA THR A 435 14.24 26.44 26.86
C THR A 435 14.56 27.45 25.75
N LYS A 436 14.57 28.74 26.08
CA LYS A 436 15.07 29.78 25.18
C LYS A 436 16.60 29.68 25.09
N PRO A 437 17.20 29.64 23.87
CA PRO A 437 18.64 29.67 23.74
C PRO A 437 19.25 30.96 24.34
N PRO A 438 20.51 30.91 24.80
CA PRO A 438 21.37 32.08 25.01
C PRO A 438 21.44 32.99 23.78
N LYS A 439 21.94 34.23 23.93
CA LYS A 439 22.04 35.19 22.80
C LYS A 439 23.16 34.83 21.82
N ASP A 440 24.17 34.20 22.37
CA ASP A 440 25.42 33.71 21.78
C ASP A 440 25.25 32.35 21.09
N TRP A 441 24.28 31.54 21.51
CA TRP A 441 23.98 30.27 20.84
C TRP A 441 23.30 30.50 19.48
N GLN A 442 23.88 29.93 18.43
CA GLN A 442 23.31 29.85 17.10
C GLN A 442 23.46 28.41 16.57
N PRO A 443 22.49 27.88 15.82
CA PRO A 443 22.63 26.59 15.16
C PRO A 443 23.66 26.69 14.03
N GLN A 444 24.34 25.59 13.71
CA GLN A 444 25.20 25.55 12.52
C GLN A 444 24.33 25.43 11.27
N VAL A 445 24.09 26.57 10.61
CA VAL A 445 23.43 26.61 9.30
C VAL A 445 24.49 26.35 8.23
N GLN A 446 24.75 25.07 7.99
CA GLN A 446 25.68 24.62 6.96
C GLN A 446 25.05 24.70 5.55
N ASP A 447 25.91 24.69 4.52
CA ASP A 447 25.52 24.47 3.13
C ASP A 447 24.99 23.03 2.96
N SER A 448 24.11 22.78 1.99
CA SER A 448 23.44 21.47 1.82
C SER A 448 24.41 20.32 1.46
N GLN A 449 24.85 19.60 2.48
CA GLN A 449 25.74 18.43 2.36
C GLN A 449 25.01 17.14 1.95
N ALA A 450 25.80 16.09 1.71
CA ALA A 450 25.32 14.72 1.47
C ALA A 450 24.73 13.99 2.71
N GLY A 451 24.71 14.63 3.88
CA GLY A 451 24.09 14.07 5.09
C GLY A 451 22.57 13.93 4.97
N THR A 452 21.99 12.93 5.64
CA THR A 452 20.53 12.71 5.68
C THR A 452 19.81 13.91 6.31
N ALA A 453 18.87 14.49 5.58
CA ALA A 453 17.97 15.51 6.10
C ALA A 453 16.74 14.90 6.77
N TYR A 454 16.11 13.89 6.16
CA TYR A 454 14.94 13.21 6.74
C TYR A 454 14.77 11.79 6.19
N ILE A 455 13.91 11.01 6.83
CA ILE A 455 13.51 9.68 6.37
C ILE A 455 11.99 9.65 6.19
N GLU A 456 11.53 9.44 4.95
CA GLU A 456 10.10 9.35 4.62
C GLU A 456 9.67 7.87 4.58
N TYR A 457 8.61 7.48 5.28
CA TYR A 457 8.21 6.08 5.34
C TYR A 457 7.21 5.69 4.24
N LYS A 458 7.52 4.59 3.54
CA LYS A 458 6.64 3.91 2.58
C LYS A 458 6.22 2.55 3.16
N THR A 459 4.98 2.15 2.92
CA THR A 459 4.51 0.77 3.15
C THR A 459 4.32 0.09 1.80
N SER A 460 4.87 -1.12 1.63
CA SER A 460 4.76 -1.91 0.40
C SER A 460 3.43 -2.66 0.30
N LYS A 461 3.18 -3.31 -0.84
CA LYS A 461 1.99 -4.15 -1.10
C LYS A 461 1.85 -5.30 -0.10
N GLU A 462 2.98 -5.83 0.37
CA GLU A 462 3.10 -6.92 1.35
C GLU A 462 2.85 -6.42 2.79
N GLY A 463 2.68 -5.11 2.99
CA GLY A 463 2.49 -4.48 4.30
C GLY A 463 3.79 -4.16 5.04
N SER A 464 4.96 -4.52 4.50
CA SER A 464 6.26 -4.16 5.05
C SER A 464 6.50 -2.65 4.97
N THR A 465 7.10 -2.05 5.99
CA THR A 465 7.40 -0.61 6.01
C THR A 465 8.90 -0.35 5.90
N VAL A 466 9.27 0.54 4.98
CA VAL A 466 10.65 0.95 4.67
C VAL A 466 10.77 2.47 4.77
N GLY A 467 11.96 2.97 5.13
CA GLY A 467 12.26 4.40 5.15
C GLY A 467 13.10 4.81 3.95
N VAL A 468 12.60 5.70 3.09
CA VAL A 468 13.40 6.34 2.05
C VAL A 468 14.21 7.48 2.67
N THR A 469 15.52 7.46 2.44
CA THR A 469 16.50 8.42 2.95
C THR A 469 16.64 9.57 1.96
N VAL A 470 16.44 10.81 2.43
CA VAL A 470 16.61 12.03 1.62
C VAL A 470 17.67 12.92 2.27
N THR A 471 18.68 13.34 1.50
CA THR A 471 19.81 14.17 2.00
C THR A 471 19.50 15.67 1.95
N HIS A 472 20.31 16.49 2.62
CA HIS A 472 20.19 17.95 2.54
C HIS A 472 20.42 18.48 1.11
N ALA A 473 21.31 17.86 0.34
CA ALA A 473 21.49 18.13 -1.09
C ALA A 473 20.22 17.78 -1.89
N CYS A 474 19.67 16.57 -1.71
CA CYS A 474 18.50 16.12 -2.46
C CYS A 474 17.23 16.91 -2.14
N LEU A 475 17.00 17.21 -0.85
CA LEU A 475 15.92 18.08 -0.37
C LEU A 475 15.99 19.45 -1.04
N LEU A 476 17.19 20.06 -1.11
CA LEU A 476 17.37 21.37 -1.73
C LEU A 476 17.15 21.30 -3.25
N ALA A 477 17.78 20.34 -3.94
CA ALA A 477 17.64 20.14 -5.38
C ALA A 477 16.18 19.91 -5.80
N HIS A 478 15.42 19.13 -5.04
CA HIS A 478 13.99 18.90 -5.29
C HIS A 478 13.17 20.17 -5.08
N CYS A 479 13.43 20.94 -4.03
CA CYS A 479 12.78 22.25 -3.83
C CYS A 479 13.10 23.23 -4.98
N GLN A 480 14.34 23.27 -5.48
CA GLN A 480 14.74 24.10 -6.62
C GLN A 480 14.03 23.66 -7.91
N ALA A 481 14.01 22.35 -8.21
CA ALA A 481 13.36 21.80 -9.39
C ALA A 481 11.84 21.99 -9.37
N LEU A 482 11.18 21.83 -8.21
CA LEU A 482 9.77 22.19 -8.03
C LEU A 482 9.53 23.69 -8.15
N THR A 483 10.44 24.55 -7.65
CA THR A 483 10.33 26.01 -7.79
C THR A 483 10.30 26.42 -9.27
N GLN A 484 11.21 25.89 -10.08
CA GLN A 484 11.27 26.14 -11.51
C GLN A 484 10.07 25.53 -12.25
N ALA A 485 9.76 24.24 -12.05
CA ALA A 485 8.67 23.57 -12.76
C ALA A 485 7.27 24.12 -12.40
N CYS A 486 7.04 24.54 -11.16
CA CYS A 486 5.80 25.17 -10.74
C CYS A 486 5.79 26.70 -10.95
N GLY A 487 6.94 27.29 -11.34
CA GLY A 487 7.13 28.75 -11.40
C GLY A 487 6.71 29.44 -10.10
N TYR A 488 7.11 28.92 -8.94
CA TYR A 488 6.67 29.47 -7.64
C TYR A 488 7.25 30.87 -7.38
N SER A 489 6.49 31.68 -6.64
CA SER A 489 6.79 33.10 -6.45
C SER A 489 6.64 33.56 -4.99
N GLU A 490 7.35 34.63 -4.63
CA GLU A 490 7.35 35.14 -3.24
C GLU A 490 5.98 35.65 -2.78
N ALA A 491 5.61 35.33 -1.54
CA ALA A 491 4.30 35.64 -0.94
C ALA A 491 3.08 35.02 -1.65
N GLU A 492 3.29 34.04 -2.51
CA GLU A 492 2.21 33.31 -3.19
C GLU A 492 1.46 32.37 -2.24
N THR A 493 0.14 32.30 -2.38
CA THR A 493 -0.72 31.46 -1.54
C THR A 493 -1.00 30.09 -2.18
N LEU A 494 -0.73 29.03 -1.42
CA LEU A 494 -0.91 27.61 -1.77
C LEU A 494 -1.96 26.96 -0.86
N THR A 495 -3.03 26.39 -1.42
CA THR A 495 -3.99 25.57 -0.65
C THR A 495 -3.53 24.11 -0.63
N ASN A 496 -3.20 23.55 0.53
CA ASN A 496 -2.83 22.14 0.67
C ASN A 496 -3.97 21.32 1.30
N VAL A 497 -4.43 20.27 0.61
CA VAL A 497 -5.39 19.27 1.12
C VAL A 497 -4.72 17.92 1.43
N LEU A 498 -3.45 17.77 1.05
CA LEU A 498 -2.66 16.55 1.20
C LEU A 498 -1.99 16.47 2.59
N ASP A 499 -1.61 15.25 2.98
CA ASP A 499 -0.86 15.00 4.21
C ASP A 499 0.49 15.73 4.18
N PHE A 500 0.69 16.68 5.09
CA PHE A 500 1.92 17.48 5.19
C PHE A 500 3.14 16.69 5.69
N LYS A 501 2.97 15.41 6.08
CA LYS A 501 4.05 14.56 6.61
C LYS A 501 4.77 13.73 5.54
N ARG A 502 4.23 13.64 4.31
CA ARG A 502 4.72 12.79 3.21
C ARG A 502 4.39 13.37 1.83
N ASP A 503 4.92 12.76 0.77
CA ASP A 503 4.58 13.00 -0.63
C ASP A 503 4.59 14.52 -0.99
N ALA A 504 3.87 14.89 -2.04
CA ALA A 504 3.70 16.29 -2.45
C ALA A 504 3.17 17.23 -1.34
N GLY A 505 2.48 16.71 -0.31
CA GLY A 505 2.02 17.52 0.82
C GLY A 505 3.17 18.03 1.70
N LEU A 506 4.18 17.20 1.95
CA LEU A 506 5.45 17.60 2.55
C LEU A 506 6.26 18.46 1.58
N TRP A 507 6.51 17.95 0.36
CA TRP A 507 7.49 18.55 -0.56
C TRP A 507 7.11 19.95 -1.02
N HIS A 508 5.83 20.18 -1.37
CA HIS A 508 5.34 21.51 -1.74
C HIS A 508 4.92 22.33 -0.50
N GLY A 509 4.22 21.70 0.46
CA GLY A 509 3.58 22.40 1.58
C GLY A 509 4.51 22.78 2.73
N VAL A 510 5.57 22.01 2.98
CA VAL A 510 6.49 22.21 4.13
C VAL A 510 7.89 22.64 3.69
N LEU A 511 8.38 22.12 2.56
CA LEU A 511 9.75 22.34 2.08
C LEU A 511 9.82 23.49 1.05
N THR A 512 9.25 23.28 -0.15
CA THR A 512 9.33 24.24 -1.26
C THR A 512 8.62 25.57 -0.95
N SER A 513 7.57 25.54 -0.12
CA SER A 513 6.89 26.74 0.38
C SER A 513 7.83 27.69 1.13
N VAL A 514 8.74 27.15 1.95
CA VAL A 514 9.72 27.93 2.73
C VAL A 514 10.82 28.48 1.84
N LEU A 515 11.29 27.70 0.84
CA LEU A 515 12.23 28.18 -0.16
C LEU A 515 11.71 29.46 -0.84
N ASN A 516 10.42 29.46 -1.19
CA ASN A 516 9.76 30.53 -1.94
C ASN A 516 9.03 31.58 -1.09
N ARG A 517 9.15 31.59 0.24
CA ARG A 517 8.41 32.53 1.12
C ARG A 517 6.89 32.53 0.87
N MET A 518 6.32 31.36 0.56
CA MET A 518 4.89 31.20 0.27
C MET A 518 4.04 31.19 1.55
N HIS A 519 2.73 31.36 1.38
CA HIS A 519 1.74 31.17 2.44
C HIS A 519 0.92 29.90 2.16
N VAL A 520 1.02 28.90 3.04
CA VAL A 520 0.27 27.65 2.90
C VAL A 520 -1.01 27.66 3.74
N VAL A 521 -2.16 27.41 3.11
CA VAL A 521 -3.45 27.22 3.79
C VAL A 521 -3.72 25.72 3.88
N SER A 522 -3.58 25.14 5.07
CA SER A 522 -3.71 23.70 5.29
C SER A 522 -5.16 23.32 5.59
N VAL A 523 -5.76 22.51 4.72
CA VAL A 523 -7.14 22.03 4.81
C VAL A 523 -7.14 20.60 5.36
N PRO A 524 -7.47 20.37 6.65
CA PRO A 524 -7.35 19.04 7.24
C PRO A 524 -8.41 18.08 6.68
N TYR A 525 -8.06 16.81 6.50
CA TYR A 525 -8.99 15.80 5.98
C TYR A 525 -10.27 15.65 6.85
N ALA A 526 -10.19 15.95 8.15
CA ALA A 526 -11.36 16.00 9.03
C ALA A 526 -12.41 17.04 8.61
N LEU A 527 -11.99 18.21 8.11
CA LEU A 527 -12.88 19.22 7.53
C LEU A 527 -13.44 18.74 6.19
N MET A 528 -12.61 18.12 5.34
CA MET A 528 -13.05 17.56 4.06
C MET A 528 -14.12 16.46 4.20
N LYS A 529 -14.10 15.67 5.29
CA LYS A 529 -15.15 14.68 5.59
C LYS A 529 -16.53 15.30 5.86
N VAL A 530 -16.58 16.55 6.35
CA VAL A 530 -17.83 17.27 6.70
C VAL A 530 -18.25 18.24 5.59
N ASN A 531 -17.27 18.91 4.98
CA ASN A 531 -17.44 19.85 3.88
C ASN A 531 -16.35 19.59 2.81
N PRO A 532 -16.61 18.71 1.82
CA PRO A 532 -15.65 18.43 0.75
C PRO A 532 -15.35 19.63 -0.15
N LEU A 533 -16.20 20.66 -0.14
CA LEU A 533 -16.02 21.89 -0.90
C LEU A 533 -15.11 22.91 -0.20
N SER A 534 -14.71 22.63 1.04
CA SER A 534 -13.97 23.56 1.90
C SER A 534 -12.67 24.07 1.29
N TRP A 535 -11.88 23.22 0.60
CA TRP A 535 -10.64 23.68 -0.04
C TRP A 535 -10.90 24.67 -1.18
N ILE A 536 -11.95 24.48 -1.98
CA ILE A 536 -12.39 25.43 -3.01
C ILE A 536 -12.80 26.75 -2.37
N GLN A 537 -13.56 26.70 -1.26
CA GLN A 537 -13.91 27.89 -0.48
C GLN A 537 -12.66 28.59 0.10
N LYS A 538 -11.56 27.87 0.35
CA LYS A 538 -10.28 28.45 0.78
C LYS A 538 -9.46 29.03 -0.36
N VAL A 539 -9.45 28.39 -1.54
CA VAL A 539 -8.92 29.00 -2.77
C VAL A 539 -9.62 30.34 -3.03
N CYS A 540 -10.95 30.40 -2.94
CA CYS A 540 -11.71 31.63 -3.10
C CYS A 540 -11.33 32.69 -2.03
N SER A 541 -11.44 32.34 -0.74
CA SER A 541 -11.30 33.32 0.36
C SER A 541 -9.87 33.80 0.61
N TYR A 542 -8.84 33.00 0.28
CA TYR A 542 -7.43 33.42 0.35
C TYR A 542 -6.84 33.81 -1.01
N LYS A 543 -7.65 33.81 -2.09
CA LYS A 543 -7.22 34.03 -3.49
C LYS A 543 -6.01 33.18 -3.88
N ALA A 544 -6.03 31.90 -3.51
CA ALA A 544 -4.90 31.00 -3.70
C ALA A 544 -4.56 30.87 -5.19
N ARG A 545 -3.27 30.96 -5.51
CA ARG A 545 -2.75 30.85 -6.88
C ARG A 545 -2.47 29.39 -7.24
N ALA A 546 -2.10 28.58 -6.24
CA ALA A 546 -1.86 27.16 -6.39
C ALA A 546 -2.69 26.33 -5.39
N ALA A 547 -3.00 25.09 -5.75
CA ALA A 547 -3.63 24.11 -4.86
C ALA A 547 -3.09 22.69 -5.08
N LEU A 548 -3.03 21.89 -4.01
CA LEU A 548 -2.60 20.48 -4.01
C LEU A 548 -3.79 19.57 -3.66
N VAL A 549 -4.14 18.64 -4.54
CA VAL A 549 -5.28 17.72 -4.39
C VAL A 549 -4.96 16.33 -4.93
N LYS A 550 -5.76 15.33 -4.55
CA LYS A 550 -5.90 14.07 -5.30
C LYS A 550 -7.16 14.12 -6.15
N SER A 551 -7.24 13.34 -7.23
CA SER A 551 -8.40 13.33 -8.14
C SER A 551 -9.72 13.01 -7.42
N ARG A 552 -9.66 12.15 -6.40
CA ARG A 552 -10.77 11.86 -5.46
C ARG A 552 -11.29 13.09 -4.72
N ASP A 553 -10.42 14.03 -4.35
CA ASP A 553 -10.83 15.21 -3.57
C ASP A 553 -11.55 16.22 -4.48
N MET A 554 -11.12 16.32 -5.75
CA MET A 554 -11.86 17.03 -6.81
C MET A 554 -13.24 16.39 -7.04
N HIS A 555 -13.31 15.05 -7.12
CA HIS A 555 -14.58 14.32 -7.29
C HIS A 555 -15.57 14.56 -6.13
N TRP A 556 -15.12 14.51 -4.87
CA TRP A 556 -16.00 14.81 -3.74
C TRP A 556 -16.48 16.27 -3.73
N SER A 557 -15.64 17.21 -4.19
CA SER A 557 -16.01 18.63 -4.34
C SER A 557 -17.06 18.83 -5.43
N LEU A 558 -16.94 18.10 -6.54
CA LEU A 558 -17.90 18.07 -7.65
C LEU A 558 -19.29 17.55 -7.20
N LEU A 559 -19.34 16.62 -6.25
CA LEU A 559 -20.59 16.18 -5.63
C LEU A 559 -21.15 17.23 -4.64
N ALA A 560 -20.28 17.85 -3.83
CA ALA A 560 -20.65 18.79 -2.77
C ALA A 560 -21.02 20.21 -3.24
N GLN A 561 -20.69 20.59 -4.48
CA GLN A 561 -20.89 21.96 -4.99
C GLN A 561 -22.35 22.38 -5.24
N ARG A 562 -23.32 21.45 -5.18
CA ARG A 562 -24.72 21.72 -5.54
C ARG A 562 -25.32 22.86 -4.71
N GLY A 563 -25.93 23.83 -5.40
CA GLY A 563 -26.54 25.03 -4.79
C GLY A 563 -25.56 26.17 -4.47
N GLN A 564 -24.25 25.96 -4.54
CA GLN A 564 -23.24 26.98 -4.20
C GLN A 564 -23.01 27.92 -5.41
N ARG A 565 -23.17 29.23 -5.19
CA ARG A 565 -23.07 30.25 -6.24
C ARG A 565 -21.79 31.09 -6.13
N ASP A 566 -21.40 31.45 -4.92
CA ASP A 566 -20.34 32.44 -4.64
C ASP A 566 -18.93 31.84 -4.64
N ILE A 567 -18.62 31.03 -5.66
CA ILE A 567 -17.35 30.31 -5.81
C ILE A 567 -16.70 30.71 -7.13
N SER A 568 -15.43 31.11 -7.09
CA SER A 568 -14.61 31.29 -8.29
C SER A 568 -13.19 30.74 -8.11
N LEU A 569 -12.77 29.93 -9.09
CA LEU A 569 -11.41 29.39 -9.18
C LEU A 569 -10.48 30.24 -10.07
N SER A 570 -10.94 31.42 -10.50
CA SER A 570 -10.19 32.38 -11.35
C SER A 570 -8.86 32.86 -10.77
N SER A 571 -8.63 32.71 -9.47
CA SER A 571 -7.35 33.01 -8.83
C SER A 571 -6.27 31.94 -9.09
N LEU A 572 -6.65 30.71 -9.40
CA LEU A 572 -5.71 29.63 -9.68
C LEU A 572 -4.97 29.84 -11.01
N ARG A 573 -3.67 29.62 -10.96
CA ARG A 573 -2.82 29.33 -12.13
C ARG A 573 -2.38 27.86 -12.17
N MET A 574 -2.42 27.14 -11.05
CA MET A 574 -1.97 25.75 -10.98
C MET A 574 -2.78 24.92 -9.98
N LEU A 575 -3.34 23.79 -10.41
CA LEU A 575 -4.01 22.78 -9.59
C LEU A 575 -3.26 21.46 -9.73
N ILE A 576 -2.42 21.14 -8.75
CA ILE A 576 -1.55 19.96 -8.79
C ILE A 576 -2.33 18.71 -8.35
N VAL A 577 -2.40 17.71 -9.22
CA VAL A 577 -3.15 16.46 -9.00
C VAL A 577 -2.19 15.30 -8.73
N ALA A 578 -2.00 14.99 -7.43
CA ALA A 578 -0.91 14.17 -6.91
C ALA A 578 -1.32 12.73 -6.52
N ASP A 579 -1.81 11.96 -7.49
CA ASP A 579 -2.15 10.53 -7.31
C ASP A 579 -0.93 9.59 -7.48
N GLY A 580 0.13 10.06 -8.17
CA GLY A 580 1.41 9.37 -8.38
C GLY A 580 1.45 8.45 -9.61
N ALA A 581 0.40 7.64 -9.84
CA ALA A 581 0.09 6.96 -11.11
C ALA A 581 -1.42 6.96 -11.31
N ASN A 582 -1.91 6.94 -12.57
CA ASN A 582 -3.17 7.63 -12.79
C ASN A 582 -4.05 7.22 -14.00
N PRO A 583 -4.84 6.15 -13.91
CA PRO A 583 -5.99 5.93 -14.80
C PRO A 583 -7.23 6.75 -14.40
N TRP A 584 -7.30 7.27 -13.16
CA TRP A 584 -8.52 7.82 -12.55
C TRP A 584 -8.73 9.34 -12.67
N SER A 585 -7.64 10.10 -12.78
CA SER A 585 -7.72 11.56 -12.82
C SER A 585 -8.37 12.09 -14.08
N ILE A 586 -8.26 11.41 -15.22
CA ILE A 586 -8.73 11.91 -16.51
C ILE A 586 -10.24 12.20 -16.45
N SER A 587 -11.04 11.20 -16.07
CA SER A 587 -12.48 11.32 -15.88
C SER A 587 -12.84 12.30 -14.76
N SER A 588 -12.04 12.34 -13.68
CA SER A 588 -12.26 13.23 -12.54
C SER A 588 -11.98 14.70 -12.88
N CYS A 589 -10.96 14.96 -13.69
CA CYS A 589 -10.53 16.26 -14.16
C CYS A 589 -11.49 16.80 -15.22
N ASP A 590 -11.91 15.99 -16.20
CA ASP A 590 -12.95 16.37 -17.17
C ASP A 590 -14.25 16.75 -16.46
N ALA A 591 -14.74 15.91 -15.54
CA ALA A 591 -15.99 16.17 -14.82
C ALA A 591 -15.90 17.39 -13.89
N PHE A 592 -14.74 17.62 -13.27
CA PHE A 592 -14.49 18.82 -12.46
C PHE A 592 -14.39 20.08 -13.33
N LEU A 593 -13.66 20.01 -14.45
CA LEU A 593 -13.50 21.13 -15.40
C LEU A 593 -14.84 21.56 -15.97
N ASN A 594 -15.65 20.62 -16.48
CA ASN A 594 -16.97 20.92 -17.06
C ASN A 594 -17.87 21.75 -16.13
N VAL A 595 -17.83 21.48 -14.81
CA VAL A 595 -18.62 22.24 -13.83
C VAL A 595 -17.95 23.54 -13.43
N PHE A 596 -16.64 23.53 -13.11
CA PHE A 596 -15.96 24.69 -12.54
C PHE A 596 -15.39 25.67 -13.59
N GLN A 597 -15.42 25.35 -14.89
CA GLN A 597 -15.07 26.29 -15.96
C GLN A 597 -15.99 27.51 -15.96
N SER A 598 -17.29 27.30 -15.74
CA SER A 598 -18.29 28.37 -15.52
C SER A 598 -17.97 29.28 -14.31
N ARG A 599 -17.07 28.84 -13.42
CA ARG A 599 -16.61 29.53 -12.22
C ARG A 599 -15.17 30.03 -12.35
N GLY A 600 -14.63 30.08 -13.57
CA GLY A 600 -13.31 30.65 -13.88
C GLY A 600 -12.13 29.69 -13.72
N LEU A 601 -12.34 28.39 -13.56
CA LEU A 601 -11.27 27.40 -13.74
C LEU A 601 -10.92 27.31 -15.24
N ARG A 602 -9.64 27.41 -15.59
CA ARG A 602 -9.19 27.26 -16.98
C ARG A 602 -8.61 25.85 -17.21
N PRO A 603 -8.79 25.21 -18.37
CA PRO A 603 -8.32 23.83 -18.62
C PRO A 603 -6.83 23.62 -18.32
N GLU A 604 -5.99 24.58 -18.71
CA GLU A 604 -4.54 24.58 -18.57
C GLU A 604 -4.03 24.66 -17.12
N VAL A 605 -4.90 25.01 -16.18
CA VAL A 605 -4.58 25.02 -14.73
C VAL A 605 -4.43 23.60 -14.17
N ILE A 606 -4.99 22.57 -14.83
CA ILE A 606 -5.01 21.19 -14.30
C ILE A 606 -3.69 20.47 -14.58
N CYS A 607 -2.88 20.34 -13.52
CA CYS A 607 -1.49 19.93 -13.53
C CYS A 607 -1.28 18.57 -12.83
N PRO A 608 -1.59 17.43 -13.45
CA PRO A 608 -1.22 16.12 -12.91
C PRO A 608 0.30 15.98 -12.83
N CYS A 609 0.77 15.23 -11.84
CA CYS A 609 2.17 14.89 -11.65
C CYS A 609 2.37 13.39 -11.37
N ALA A 610 3.50 12.86 -11.81
CA ALA A 610 4.00 11.54 -11.43
C ALA A 610 5.00 11.65 -10.29
N SER A 611 4.88 10.76 -9.32
CA SER A 611 5.70 10.76 -8.12
C SER A 611 5.76 9.38 -7.47
N SER A 612 6.91 9.07 -6.88
CA SER A 612 7.12 7.90 -6.02
C SER A 612 7.98 8.34 -4.82
N PRO A 613 7.88 7.68 -3.64
CA PRO A 613 8.71 8.03 -2.50
C PRO A 613 10.22 7.95 -2.79
N GLU A 614 10.64 7.07 -3.71
CA GLU A 614 12.02 6.83 -4.09
C GLU A 614 12.57 7.95 -4.99
N ALA A 615 11.81 8.37 -6.01
CA ALA A 615 12.25 9.39 -6.98
C ALA A 615 11.63 10.78 -6.75
N LEU A 616 10.97 10.98 -5.61
CA LEU A 616 10.20 12.17 -5.25
C LEU A 616 9.20 12.56 -6.36
N THR A 617 9.42 13.66 -7.07
CA THR A 617 8.60 14.07 -8.23
C THR A 617 9.33 13.75 -9.53
N VAL A 618 8.75 12.86 -10.34
CA VAL A 618 9.32 12.40 -11.61
C VAL A 618 9.01 13.39 -12.73
N ALA A 619 7.74 13.77 -12.85
CA ALA A 619 7.24 14.64 -13.91
C ALA A 619 6.02 15.44 -13.43
N ILE A 620 5.80 16.62 -14.00
CA ILE A 620 4.64 17.48 -13.71
C ILE A 620 4.22 18.25 -14.95
N ARG A 621 2.89 18.32 -15.22
CA ARG A 621 2.37 19.25 -16.24
C ARG A 621 2.43 20.66 -15.71
N ARG A 622 2.83 21.56 -16.60
CA ARG A 622 2.93 23.00 -16.34
C ARG A 622 1.94 23.71 -17.28
N PRO A 623 1.32 24.83 -16.87
CA PRO A 623 0.55 25.67 -17.77
C PRO A 623 1.42 26.21 -18.93
N PRO A 624 0.85 26.53 -20.11
CA PRO A 624 1.57 27.13 -21.21
C PRO A 624 2.27 28.45 -20.85
N GLU A 625 1.72 29.21 -19.90
CA GLU A 625 2.33 30.45 -19.37
C GLU A 625 3.65 30.18 -18.61
N LEU A 626 3.96 28.92 -18.27
CA LEU A 626 5.22 28.44 -17.71
C LEU A 626 6.05 27.59 -18.69
N GLY A 627 5.78 27.71 -19.99
CA GLY A 627 6.47 26.95 -21.04
C GLY A 627 6.01 25.49 -21.19
N GLY A 628 4.94 25.08 -20.51
CA GLY A 628 4.41 23.71 -20.63
C GLY A 628 3.74 23.45 -22.00
N PRO A 629 3.98 22.29 -22.64
CA PRO A 629 3.27 21.89 -23.84
C PRO A 629 1.77 21.63 -23.56
N PRO A 630 0.89 21.73 -24.57
CA PRO A 630 -0.53 21.44 -24.41
C PRO A 630 -0.76 19.96 -24.01
N PRO A 631 -1.80 19.66 -23.21
CA PRO A 631 -2.07 18.32 -22.73
C PRO A 631 -2.32 17.35 -23.90
N ARG A 632 -1.65 16.19 -23.87
CA ARG A 632 -1.81 15.11 -24.83
C ARG A 632 -2.59 13.95 -24.20
N ARG A 633 -3.47 13.34 -25.00
CA ARG A 633 -4.12 12.06 -24.68
C ARG A 633 -3.71 11.04 -25.73
N ALA A 634 -3.49 9.81 -25.30
CA ALA A 634 -3.32 8.66 -26.17
C ALA A 634 -4.49 7.70 -25.91
N VAL A 635 -5.17 7.28 -26.98
CA VAL A 635 -6.21 6.25 -26.93
C VAL A 635 -5.53 4.95 -27.36
N LEU A 636 -5.38 4.02 -26.42
CA LEU A 636 -4.51 2.85 -26.56
C LEU A 636 -5.31 1.56 -26.48
N SER A 637 -5.02 0.61 -27.37
CA SER A 637 -5.65 -0.71 -27.35
C SER A 637 -5.32 -1.44 -26.05
N MET A 638 -6.34 -1.84 -25.30
CA MET A 638 -6.20 -2.64 -24.08
C MET A 638 -5.59 -4.02 -24.38
N ASN A 639 -5.77 -4.55 -25.60
CA ASN A 639 -5.08 -5.77 -26.02
C ASN A 639 -3.56 -5.56 -26.06
N GLY A 640 -3.09 -4.49 -26.72
CA GLY A 640 -1.66 -4.14 -26.74
C GLY A 640 -1.12 -3.89 -25.34
N LEU A 641 -1.79 -3.05 -24.55
CA LEU A 641 -1.38 -2.75 -23.17
C LEU A 641 -1.31 -4.00 -22.29
N SER A 642 -2.18 -4.99 -22.51
CA SER A 642 -2.13 -6.26 -21.77
C SER A 642 -0.85 -7.08 -21.99
N PHE A 643 -0.08 -6.80 -23.04
CA PHE A 643 1.25 -7.38 -23.27
C PHE A 643 2.40 -6.40 -22.99
N GLY A 644 2.10 -5.18 -22.53
CA GLY A 644 3.07 -4.09 -22.38
C GLY A 644 3.40 -3.38 -23.69
N VAL A 645 2.51 -3.42 -24.68
CA VAL A 645 2.76 -2.89 -26.04
C VAL A 645 1.83 -1.73 -26.36
N ILE A 646 2.41 -0.61 -26.81
CA ILE A 646 1.69 0.63 -27.08
C ILE A 646 1.18 0.58 -28.52
N ARG A 647 -0.13 0.42 -28.69
CA ARG A 647 -0.81 0.54 -29.99
C ARG A 647 -1.91 1.57 -29.87
N VAL A 648 -1.85 2.62 -30.68
CA VAL A 648 -2.91 3.63 -30.78
C VAL A 648 -4.09 3.00 -31.52
N ASP A 649 -5.29 3.18 -31.00
CA ASP A 649 -6.53 2.65 -31.56
C ASP A 649 -7.59 3.76 -31.48
N ALA A 650 -8.14 4.12 -32.64
CA ALA A 650 -9.08 5.22 -32.80
C ALA A 650 -10.50 4.74 -33.16
N GLU A 651 -10.70 3.43 -33.31
CA GLU A 651 -11.89 2.86 -33.95
C GLU A 651 -12.79 2.13 -32.93
N GLU A 652 -12.23 1.27 -32.07
CA GLU A 652 -13.02 0.50 -31.11
C GLU A 652 -13.12 1.16 -29.72
N LYS A 653 -14.14 2.00 -29.51
CA LYS A 653 -14.43 2.67 -28.21
C LYS A 653 -14.55 1.75 -26.98
N LEU A 654 -14.69 0.43 -27.16
CA LEU A 654 -14.94 -0.54 -26.08
C LEU A 654 -13.69 -1.37 -25.70
N SER A 655 -12.64 -1.38 -26.53
CA SER A 655 -11.42 -2.15 -26.34
C SER A 655 -10.18 -1.27 -26.08
N VAL A 656 -10.39 0.03 -25.83
CA VAL A 656 -9.34 1.04 -25.60
C VAL A 656 -9.35 1.65 -24.20
N LEU A 657 -8.15 2.02 -23.73
CA LEU A 657 -7.92 2.85 -22.55
C LEU A 657 -7.43 4.23 -23.02
N THR A 658 -8.08 5.30 -22.55
CA THR A 658 -7.55 6.66 -22.75
C THR A 658 -6.59 6.99 -21.62
N VAL A 659 -5.34 7.26 -21.95
CA VAL A 659 -4.31 7.75 -21.02
C VAL A 659 -3.94 9.19 -21.35
N GLN A 660 -3.43 9.93 -20.36
CA GLN A 660 -3.08 11.34 -20.48
C GLN A 660 -1.70 11.58 -19.88
N ASP A 661 -0.96 12.57 -20.42
CA ASP A 661 0.36 12.91 -19.91
C ASP A 661 0.31 13.40 -18.44
N VAL A 662 1.42 13.20 -17.75
CA VAL A 662 1.74 13.84 -16.46
C VAL A 662 2.72 15.00 -16.63
N GLY A 663 2.78 15.58 -17.84
CA GLY A 663 3.73 16.61 -18.22
C GLY A 663 5.14 16.12 -18.53
N GLN A 664 6.09 17.02 -18.34
CA GLN A 664 7.51 16.83 -18.62
C GLN A 664 8.26 16.41 -17.35
N ALA A 665 9.44 15.81 -17.53
CA ALA A 665 10.38 15.55 -16.43
C ALA A 665 10.70 16.81 -15.62
N LEU A 666 11.11 16.64 -14.36
CA LEU A 666 11.60 17.77 -13.55
C LEU A 666 12.91 18.37 -14.11
N PRO A 667 13.17 19.67 -13.85
CA PRO A 667 14.43 20.31 -14.16
C PRO A 667 15.62 19.60 -13.50
N GLY A 668 16.66 19.32 -14.27
CA GLY A 668 17.84 18.58 -13.80
C GLY A 668 17.61 17.08 -13.57
N ALA A 669 16.62 16.48 -14.24
CA ALA A 669 16.38 15.03 -14.22
C ALA A 669 16.52 14.40 -15.61
N ASP A 670 17.36 13.37 -15.73
CA ASP A 670 17.39 12.45 -16.87
C ASP A 670 16.45 11.27 -16.58
N VAL A 671 15.61 10.89 -17.56
CA VAL A 671 14.54 9.90 -17.40
C VAL A 671 14.64 8.85 -18.49
N CYS A 672 14.49 7.58 -18.14
CA CYS A 672 14.37 6.48 -19.10
C CYS A 672 13.29 5.48 -18.67
N VAL A 673 12.99 4.52 -19.55
CA VAL A 673 12.04 3.44 -19.29
C VAL A 673 12.74 2.12 -19.57
N VAL A 674 12.70 1.21 -18.60
CA VAL A 674 13.40 -0.09 -18.65
C VAL A 674 12.44 -1.25 -18.56
N LYS A 675 12.85 -2.41 -19.09
CA LYS A 675 12.09 -3.65 -18.93
C LYS A 675 11.92 -3.97 -17.44
N VAL A 676 10.69 -4.32 -17.07
CA VAL A 676 10.28 -4.56 -15.67
C VAL A 676 11.01 -5.77 -15.08
N GLU A 677 11.17 -6.82 -15.90
CA GLU A 677 11.70 -8.13 -15.53
C GLU A 677 13.10 -8.33 -16.14
N GLY A 678 14.00 -8.97 -15.38
CA GLY A 678 15.38 -9.21 -15.79
C GLY A 678 16.32 -8.02 -15.56
N ALA A 679 17.33 -7.89 -16.42
CA ALA A 679 18.26 -6.75 -16.40
C ALA A 679 17.59 -5.47 -16.96
N PRO A 680 18.00 -4.27 -16.53
CA PRO A 680 17.34 -2.99 -16.85
C PRO A 680 17.66 -2.50 -18.28
N TYR A 681 17.32 -3.32 -19.28
CA TYR A 681 17.39 -2.95 -20.69
C TYR A 681 16.40 -1.83 -21.02
N LEU A 682 16.85 -0.81 -21.75
CA LEU A 682 15.98 0.23 -22.30
C LEU A 682 14.87 -0.39 -23.16
N CYS A 683 13.64 0.02 -22.87
CA CYS A 683 12.46 -0.32 -23.65
C CYS A 683 12.54 0.22 -25.09
N LYS A 684 11.73 -0.36 -25.97
CA LYS A 684 11.39 0.30 -27.24
C LYS A 684 10.43 1.46 -27.03
N THR A 685 10.34 2.37 -27.99
CA THR A 685 9.44 3.54 -27.97
C THR A 685 7.95 3.16 -27.93
N ASP A 686 7.61 1.92 -28.30
CA ASP A 686 6.26 1.35 -28.25
C ASP A 686 6.09 0.28 -27.14
N GLU A 687 6.97 0.28 -26.14
CA GLU A 687 6.97 -0.67 -25.02
C GLU A 687 6.72 0.04 -23.69
N VAL A 688 5.79 -0.49 -22.89
CA VAL A 688 5.54 -0.07 -21.51
C VAL A 688 6.55 -0.76 -20.60
N GLY A 689 7.32 0.03 -19.86
CA GLY A 689 8.27 -0.46 -18.86
C GLY A 689 8.17 0.31 -17.55
N GLU A 690 9.17 0.14 -16.69
CA GLU A 690 9.32 0.92 -15.48
C GLU A 690 10.09 2.21 -15.74
N ILE A 691 9.53 3.35 -15.33
CA ILE A 691 10.21 4.64 -15.41
C ILE A 691 11.33 4.68 -14.37
N CYS A 692 12.50 5.14 -14.78
CA CYS A 692 13.69 5.34 -13.95
C CYS A 692 14.21 6.78 -14.11
N VAL A 693 14.75 7.36 -13.02
CA VAL A 693 15.18 8.77 -12.97
C VAL A 693 16.59 8.92 -12.40
N SER A 694 17.48 9.61 -13.11
CA SER A 694 18.76 10.10 -12.57
C SER A 694 18.66 11.61 -12.34
N SER A 695 18.73 12.05 -11.09
CA SER A 695 18.68 13.47 -10.72
C SER A 695 19.33 13.69 -9.36
N GLY A 696 19.69 14.95 -9.05
CA GLY A 696 19.93 15.34 -7.66
C GLY A 696 18.66 15.32 -6.81
N ALA A 697 17.47 15.37 -7.42
CA ALA A 697 16.16 15.51 -6.78
C ALA A 697 15.45 14.18 -6.44
N THR A 698 16.17 13.10 -6.17
CA THR A 698 15.60 11.80 -5.73
C THR A 698 15.91 11.50 -4.26
N GLY A 699 15.30 10.47 -3.70
CA GLY A 699 15.85 9.78 -2.53
C GLY A 699 17.19 9.11 -2.86
N THR A 700 17.88 8.62 -1.82
CA THR A 700 19.25 8.07 -1.94
C THR A 700 19.39 6.61 -1.49
N ALA A 701 18.57 6.15 -0.55
CA ALA A 701 18.65 4.79 -0.01
C ALA A 701 17.36 4.38 0.70
N TYR A 702 17.12 3.07 0.79
CA TYR A 702 16.28 2.52 1.85
C TYR A 702 17.12 2.37 3.12
N TYR A 703 16.73 3.04 4.20
CA TYR A 703 17.52 3.11 5.42
C TYR A 703 17.81 1.72 6.00
N GLY A 704 19.09 1.39 6.18
CA GLY A 704 19.56 0.09 6.67
C GLY A 704 19.46 -1.08 5.68
N LEU A 705 18.87 -0.88 4.49
CA LEU A 705 18.57 -1.96 3.53
C LEU A 705 19.46 -1.84 2.27
N LEU A 706 20.77 -2.03 2.45
CA LEU A 706 21.77 -1.86 1.39
C LEU A 706 21.49 -2.71 0.14
N GLY A 707 21.08 -3.98 0.29
CA GLY A 707 20.81 -4.87 -0.85
C GLY A 707 19.70 -4.35 -1.77
N ILE A 708 18.55 -3.97 -1.19
CA ILE A 708 17.43 -3.40 -1.96
C ILE A 708 17.78 -2.01 -2.47
N THR A 709 18.52 -1.21 -1.67
CA THR A 709 19.01 0.11 -2.07
C THR A 709 19.74 0.06 -3.40
N LYS A 710 20.68 -0.88 -3.58
CA LYS A 710 21.40 -1.02 -4.85
C LYS A 710 20.48 -1.30 -6.03
N SER A 711 19.54 -2.24 -5.87
CA SER A 711 18.59 -2.62 -6.92
C SER A 711 17.56 -1.55 -7.28
N VAL A 712 17.46 -0.46 -6.50
CA VAL A 712 16.49 0.62 -6.71
C VAL A 712 17.18 1.94 -7.02
N PHE A 713 18.05 2.46 -6.15
CA PHE A 713 18.70 3.77 -6.27
C PHE A 713 20.03 3.74 -7.04
N GLU A 714 20.71 2.59 -7.13
CA GLU A 714 21.99 2.42 -7.85
C GLU A 714 21.80 1.69 -9.21
N THR A 715 20.62 1.77 -9.84
CA THR A 715 20.35 1.03 -11.09
C THR A 715 21.14 1.64 -12.25
N VAL A 716 21.81 0.81 -13.06
CA VAL A 716 22.48 1.23 -14.30
C VAL A 716 21.68 0.69 -15.49
N PRO A 717 20.87 1.50 -16.18
CA PRO A 717 20.16 1.06 -17.38
C PRO A 717 21.13 0.77 -18.53
N VAL A 718 20.77 -0.18 -19.39
CA VAL A 718 21.62 -0.62 -20.50
C VAL A 718 20.88 -0.59 -21.85
N THR A 719 21.62 -0.29 -22.90
CA THR A 719 21.18 -0.42 -24.31
C THR A 719 20.93 -1.87 -24.69
N ALA A 720 20.31 -2.13 -25.85
CA ALA A 720 20.07 -3.48 -26.36
C ALA A 720 21.35 -4.30 -26.58
N GLY A 721 22.50 -3.64 -26.76
CA GLY A 721 23.83 -4.26 -26.82
C GLY A 721 24.52 -4.46 -25.46
N GLY A 722 23.82 -4.19 -24.34
CA GLY A 722 24.35 -4.34 -22.99
C GLY A 722 25.24 -3.19 -22.49
N ALA A 723 25.56 -2.19 -23.33
CA ALA A 723 26.34 -1.03 -22.90
C ALA A 723 25.50 -0.07 -22.01
N PRO A 724 26.06 0.47 -20.90
CA PRO A 724 25.39 1.45 -20.05
C PRO A 724 24.91 2.69 -20.81
N VAL A 725 23.80 3.28 -20.37
CA VAL A 725 23.23 4.51 -20.98
C VAL A 725 23.83 5.81 -20.45
N SER A 726 24.54 5.74 -19.32
CA SER A 726 25.09 6.87 -18.56
C SER A 726 26.08 6.36 -17.53
N ASP A 727 27.07 7.19 -17.16
CA ASP A 727 27.98 6.94 -16.03
C ASP A 727 27.31 7.16 -14.66
N ARG A 728 26.07 7.70 -14.64
CA ARG A 728 25.30 7.96 -13.42
C ARG A 728 24.21 6.90 -13.22
N PRO A 729 24.00 6.43 -11.97
CA PRO A 729 22.88 5.55 -11.65
C PRO A 729 21.53 6.28 -11.77
N PHE A 730 20.48 5.47 -11.90
CA PHE A 730 19.07 5.88 -11.93
C PHE A 730 18.33 5.24 -10.76
N THR A 731 17.36 5.97 -10.22
CA THR A 731 16.37 5.47 -9.26
C THR A 731 15.18 4.86 -9.99
N ARG A 732 14.91 3.58 -9.74
CA ARG A 732 13.67 2.87 -10.14
C ARG A 732 12.48 3.44 -9.38
N THR A 733 11.44 3.87 -10.09
CA THR A 733 10.32 4.62 -9.49
C THR A 733 9.14 3.75 -9.06
N GLY A 734 9.10 2.48 -9.47
CA GLY A 734 7.91 1.63 -9.38
C GLY A 734 6.73 2.09 -10.23
N LEU A 735 6.86 3.17 -11.03
CA LEU A 735 5.82 3.67 -11.94
C LEU A 735 5.97 3.00 -13.31
N LEU A 736 4.86 2.49 -13.85
CA LEU A 736 4.82 1.86 -15.16
C LEU A 736 4.33 2.86 -16.20
N GLY A 737 5.00 2.96 -17.34
CA GLY A 737 4.73 4.03 -18.29
C GLY A 737 5.63 4.02 -19.52
N PHE A 738 5.62 5.14 -20.24
CA PHE A 738 6.38 5.39 -21.45
C PHE A 738 6.63 6.89 -21.68
N ILE A 739 7.55 7.21 -22.59
CA ILE A 739 7.76 8.58 -23.09
C ILE A 739 7.05 8.72 -24.43
N GLY A 740 6.12 9.67 -24.53
CA GLY A 740 5.37 9.98 -25.74
C GLY A 740 5.94 11.17 -26.52
N PRO A 741 5.20 11.66 -27.53
CA PRO A 741 5.52 12.89 -28.26
C PRO A 741 5.71 14.10 -27.34
N ASP A 742 6.39 15.13 -27.84
CA ASP A 742 6.71 16.38 -27.12
C ASP A 742 7.49 16.16 -25.80
N ASN A 743 8.20 15.02 -25.68
CA ASN A 743 8.92 14.58 -24.48
C ASN A 743 8.03 14.44 -23.22
N LEU A 744 6.75 14.11 -23.44
CA LEU A 744 5.77 13.94 -22.36
C LEU A 744 5.84 12.55 -21.73
N VAL A 745 5.83 12.52 -20.40
CA VAL A 745 5.77 11.27 -19.63
C VAL A 745 4.31 10.82 -19.52
N PHE A 746 4.05 9.54 -19.82
CA PHE A 746 2.76 8.89 -19.62
C PHE A 746 2.92 7.79 -18.56
N VAL A 747 2.09 7.81 -17.53
CA VAL A 747 2.08 6.78 -16.47
C VAL A 747 0.79 5.99 -16.56
N VAL A 748 0.91 4.69 -16.83
CA VAL A 748 -0.20 3.74 -17.02
C VAL A 748 -0.42 2.82 -15.82
N GLY A 749 0.43 2.87 -14.80
CA GLY A 749 0.23 2.11 -13.56
C GLY A 749 1.39 2.19 -12.57
N LYS A 750 1.39 1.27 -11.61
CA LYS A 750 2.50 1.01 -10.67
C LYS A 750 2.82 -0.48 -10.63
N LEU A 751 4.08 -0.82 -10.35
CA LEU A 751 4.56 -2.20 -10.16
C LEU A 751 3.85 -2.88 -8.98
N ASP A 752 3.71 -2.17 -7.86
CA ASP A 752 2.92 -2.62 -6.69
C ASP A 752 1.46 -2.93 -7.08
N GLY A 753 0.89 -2.20 -8.03
CA GLY A 753 -0.47 -2.39 -8.56
C GLY A 753 -0.58 -3.41 -9.70
N LEU A 754 0.53 -4.00 -10.16
CA LEU A 754 0.52 -4.92 -11.29
C LEU A 754 -0.03 -6.30 -10.90
N MET A 755 -0.83 -6.87 -11.80
CA MET A 755 -1.34 -8.24 -11.75
C MET A 755 -0.97 -8.94 -13.06
N VAL A 756 -0.64 -10.24 -12.98
CA VAL A 756 -0.30 -11.06 -14.14
C VAL A 756 -1.28 -12.24 -14.21
N VAL A 757 -1.86 -12.49 -15.38
CA VAL A 757 -2.83 -13.57 -15.63
C VAL A 757 -2.44 -14.27 -16.93
N GLY A 758 -1.92 -15.49 -16.80
CA GLY A 758 -1.18 -16.13 -17.91
C GLY A 758 0.01 -15.26 -18.32
N ILE A 759 0.10 -14.91 -19.59
CA ILE A 759 1.12 -14.00 -20.15
C ILE A 759 0.67 -12.52 -20.22
N ARG A 760 -0.53 -12.18 -19.72
CA ARG A 760 -1.06 -10.80 -19.75
C ARG A 760 -0.84 -10.06 -18.43
N ARG A 761 -0.51 -8.77 -18.54
CA ARG A 761 -0.31 -7.82 -17.45
C ARG A 761 -1.51 -6.86 -17.37
N HIS A 762 -2.04 -6.62 -16.18
CA HIS A 762 -3.17 -5.72 -15.92
C HIS A 762 -2.90 -4.88 -14.68
N ASN A 763 -3.28 -3.61 -14.65
CA ASN A 763 -3.20 -2.83 -13.42
C ASN A 763 -4.46 -3.02 -12.57
N ALA A 764 -4.29 -3.15 -11.25
CA ALA A 764 -5.38 -3.25 -10.31
C ALA A 764 -6.32 -2.03 -10.35
N ASP A 765 -5.78 -0.82 -10.60
CA ASP A 765 -6.60 0.40 -10.67
C ASP A 765 -7.56 0.40 -11.87
N ASP A 766 -7.17 -0.21 -13.00
CA ASP A 766 -8.02 -0.39 -14.20
C ASP A 766 -9.13 -1.43 -13.97
N ILE A 767 -8.82 -2.50 -13.23
CA ILE A 767 -9.79 -3.53 -12.83
C ILE A 767 -10.83 -2.92 -11.87
N VAL A 768 -10.38 -2.08 -10.93
CA VAL A 768 -11.27 -1.31 -10.04
C VAL A 768 -12.11 -0.30 -10.84
N ALA A 769 -11.57 0.33 -11.88
CA ALA A 769 -12.33 1.21 -12.78
C ALA A 769 -13.43 0.46 -13.54
N THR A 770 -13.09 -0.69 -14.10
CA THR A 770 -14.04 -1.59 -14.78
C THR A 770 -15.18 -2.01 -13.85
N ALA A 771 -14.87 -2.36 -12.60
CA ALA A 771 -15.88 -2.77 -11.61
C ALA A 771 -16.81 -1.61 -11.19
N LEU A 772 -16.24 -0.41 -10.94
CA LEU A 772 -17.01 0.76 -10.52
C LEU A 772 -17.89 1.33 -11.64
N ALA A 773 -17.53 1.13 -12.92
CA ALA A 773 -18.36 1.48 -14.08
C ALA A 773 -19.64 0.63 -14.21
N VAL A 774 -19.74 -0.53 -13.52
CA VAL A 774 -20.89 -1.44 -13.57
C VAL A 774 -21.86 -1.22 -12.41
N GLU A 775 -21.38 -1.08 -11.16
CA GLU A 775 -22.22 -0.75 -10.00
C GLU A 775 -21.73 0.51 -9.25
N PRO A 776 -22.03 1.73 -9.74
CA PRO A 776 -21.54 2.97 -9.15
C PRO A 776 -22.00 3.28 -7.72
N MET A 777 -22.94 2.52 -7.15
CA MET A 777 -23.68 2.89 -5.93
C MET A 777 -23.48 2.00 -4.70
N LYS A 778 -22.70 0.89 -4.78
CA LYS A 778 -22.46 0.02 -3.61
C LYS A 778 -21.09 0.19 -2.96
N PHE A 779 -20.09 0.68 -3.70
CA PHE A 779 -18.74 0.85 -3.21
C PHE A 779 -18.58 2.18 -2.47
N VAL A 780 -19.09 2.23 -1.24
CA VAL A 780 -18.65 3.23 -0.25
C VAL A 780 -17.14 3.08 -0.11
N TYR A 781 -16.40 4.11 -0.52
CA TYR A 781 -14.94 4.16 -0.40
C TYR A 781 -14.58 4.17 1.09
N ARG A 782 -14.38 2.97 1.67
CA ARG A 782 -13.85 2.78 3.04
C ARG A 782 -12.35 3.09 3.06
N GLY A 783 -12.03 4.34 2.74
CA GLY A 783 -10.73 4.92 3.09
C GLY A 783 -10.54 4.84 4.60
N ARG A 784 -9.32 4.52 5.02
CA ARG A 784 -8.87 4.71 6.40
C ARG A 784 -8.81 6.23 6.67
#